data_AF-A0A4S4DUG5-F1
#
_entry.id   AF-A0A4S4DUG5-F1
#
_cell.length_a   1.000
_cell.length_b   1.000
_cell.length_c   1.000
_cell.angle_alpha   90.00
_cell.angle_beta   90.00
_cell.angle_gamma   90.00
#
_symmetry.space_group_name_H-M   'P 1'
#
loop_
_entity.id
_entity.type
_entity.pdbx_description
1 polymer ?
#
loop_
_entity_poly.entity_id
_entity_poly.type
_entity_poly.pdbx_seq_one_letter_code
_entity_poly.pdbx_strand_id
1 'polypeptide(L)'
;MALPRFIVLKSKYNNKYLRYINEDVQQVHGFVQFSGEEVVSPYVKFQVEWAKSGRKNGHLVHIRCCYNNKYLVIRWSPNNQGWIVAGADEPNEDQSIWSCTLFEPIYVQGTDGVRFRHVQLGRYVCLWRDPPPRYACLLANSANIDKDGCDVYTIINWESLLILPKHVAFKGDNGKYLSARMIERHPYLQFASSDIGDERVGNEVFTTSSGSIRIKSDFFGKFWRRSPNWIWADSDDTTTASNNSDTLFWPVMLKLISPLDHLFPSSSSREREGPFGCMARSKKRARKWYHSPQAEEAECPTEEKKPDLATALEKQKESPTEGEKQDSAMAAALSERRKALFEPLEPVINVNGKRPSAESLLPPPDFDAASYPRGWLIGKKRKLVNVDVVESMRRITIEEMNRKDREIDGLNEQFEEVEKRAEAAAREAEACRIAEQEEKLLNVWPESLGYDIALAMKIGQCMEMVGSEFVQKMRLWVCFGEVVKKSEVDDNIIALRNLGNNNFCKRLTTEGKTSCLNAAVRTITKEARLQLDETVLSRKIYNVDFRLMDARIYNKSFLTMANGDSINRTHEPNTVDIKLSYTETKSTTWNASVSVKLGVKTIIQTGAPFIEDGKIHVSAEINAAYQWGETVTSTSVVKTVYKITVAPMSRIRVSLLATKGSCDVPFSYTQHDTLTNGKHITYNMDDGVYTGINCFNFKYETRQEKL
;
A
#
# COMPACT_ATOMS: atom_id res chain seq x y z
N MET A 1 -21.29 -2.37 -10.66
CA MET A 1 -20.67 -1.31 -9.84
C MET A 1 -19.21 -1.69 -9.64
N ALA A 2 -18.29 -0.72 -9.69
CA ALA A 2 -16.87 -0.97 -9.43
C ALA A 2 -16.58 -0.76 -7.94
N LEU A 3 -15.70 -1.58 -7.36
CA LEU A 3 -15.25 -1.36 -5.99
C LEU A 3 -14.40 -0.07 -5.92
N PRO A 4 -14.49 0.71 -4.83
CA PRO A 4 -13.56 1.80 -4.57
C PRO A 4 -12.11 1.32 -4.53
N ARG A 5 -11.16 2.20 -4.84
CA ARG A 5 -9.72 1.88 -4.77
C ARG A 5 -9.28 1.53 -3.35
N PHE A 6 -9.78 2.24 -2.35
CA PHE A 6 -9.53 1.95 -0.94
C PHE A 6 -10.85 1.64 -0.23
N ILE A 7 -10.90 0.50 0.43
CA ILE A 7 -12.11 -0.03 1.07
C ILE A 7 -11.86 -0.36 2.54
N VAL A 8 -12.93 -0.29 3.31
CA VAL A 8 -13.08 -0.99 4.60
C VAL A 8 -14.18 -2.03 4.43
N LEU A 9 -13.93 -3.23 4.94
CA LEU A 9 -14.91 -4.32 4.95
C LEU A 9 -15.56 -4.41 6.33
N LYS A 10 -16.87 -4.22 6.41
CA LYS A 10 -17.64 -4.46 7.64
C LYS A 10 -18.46 -5.74 7.50
N SER A 11 -18.31 -6.68 8.44
CA SER A 11 -19.10 -7.91 8.44
C SER A 11 -20.55 -7.61 8.82
N LYS A 12 -21.51 -8.12 8.02
CA LYS A 12 -22.94 -8.05 8.38
C LYS A 12 -23.30 -8.98 9.54
N TYR A 13 -22.44 -9.94 9.86
CA TYR A 13 -22.67 -10.92 10.92
C TYR A 13 -22.41 -10.36 12.33
N ASN A 14 -21.24 -9.76 12.57
CA ASN A 14 -20.85 -9.26 13.90
C ASN A 14 -20.69 -7.73 13.99
N ASN A 15 -20.96 -7.00 12.90
CA ASN A 15 -20.82 -5.55 12.80
C ASN A 15 -19.41 -4.98 13.07
N LYS A 16 -18.37 -5.80 13.01
CA LYS A 16 -16.97 -5.38 13.14
C LYS A 16 -16.32 -5.16 11.77
N TYR A 17 -15.26 -4.36 11.77
CA TYR A 17 -14.44 -4.13 10.59
C TYR A 17 -13.37 -5.22 10.46
N LEU A 18 -13.09 -5.65 9.23
CA LEU A 18 -11.93 -6.50 8.94
C LEU A 18 -10.68 -5.69 9.25
N ARG A 19 -9.80 -6.23 10.09
CA ARG A 19 -8.53 -5.60 10.42
C ARG A 19 -7.37 -6.57 10.27
N TYR A 20 -6.19 -6.04 10.00
CA TYR A 20 -4.92 -6.75 10.13
C TYR A 20 -4.59 -7.02 11.61
N ILE A 21 -4.08 -8.22 11.88
CA ILE A 21 -3.56 -8.63 13.19
C ILE A 21 -2.04 -8.52 13.16
N ASN A 22 -1.54 -7.48 13.81
CA ASN A 22 -0.11 -7.21 13.98
C ASN A 22 0.41 -7.64 15.36
N GLU A 23 -0.47 -8.06 16.27
CA GLU A 23 -0.07 -8.56 17.58
C GLU A 23 0.52 -9.97 17.48
N ASP A 24 1.67 -10.17 18.12
CA ASP A 24 2.35 -11.47 18.17
C ASP A 24 1.72 -12.45 19.18
N VAL A 25 0.56 -12.09 19.71
CA VAL A 25 -0.18 -12.87 20.69
C VAL A 25 -1.05 -13.89 19.94
N GLN A 26 -0.89 -15.18 20.27
CA GLN A 26 -1.75 -16.29 19.83
C GLN A 26 -1.62 -16.81 18.38
N GLN A 27 -0.44 -16.77 17.74
CA GLN A 27 -0.17 -17.43 16.43
C GLN A 27 -1.04 -16.96 15.24
N VAL A 28 -1.72 -15.82 15.40
CA VAL A 28 -2.59 -15.19 14.39
C VAL A 28 -1.98 -13.92 13.78
N HIS A 29 -0.72 -13.60 14.10
CA HIS A 29 0.02 -12.54 13.42
C HIS A 29 -0.05 -12.75 11.89
N GLY A 30 -0.34 -11.67 11.15
CA GLY A 30 -0.52 -11.70 9.69
C GLY A 30 -1.94 -12.01 9.23
N PHE A 31 -2.83 -12.46 10.12
CA PHE A 31 -4.23 -12.76 9.78
C PHE A 31 -5.01 -11.48 9.59
N VAL A 32 -6.14 -11.63 8.91
CA VAL A 32 -7.18 -10.61 8.88
C VAL A 32 -8.42 -11.13 9.60
N GLN A 33 -8.95 -10.31 10.52
CA GLN A 33 -10.00 -10.70 11.46
C GLN A 33 -11.06 -9.61 11.56
N PHE A 34 -12.34 -10.01 11.65
CA PHE A 34 -13.44 -9.08 11.91
C PHE A 34 -13.53 -8.72 13.39
N SER A 35 -12.51 -8.01 13.88
CA SER A 35 -12.39 -7.51 15.26
C SER A 35 -12.12 -6.00 15.34
N GLY A 36 -12.04 -5.30 14.21
CA GLY A 36 -11.85 -3.85 14.19
C GLY A 36 -13.07 -3.09 14.72
N GLU A 37 -12.82 -2.16 15.64
CA GLU A 37 -13.85 -1.31 16.27
C GLU A 37 -14.05 0.02 15.55
N GLU A 38 -13.00 0.55 14.92
CA GLU A 38 -12.99 1.88 14.34
C GLU A 38 -12.77 1.84 12.83
N VAL A 39 -13.65 2.51 12.09
CA VAL A 39 -13.55 2.58 10.62
C VAL A 39 -12.31 3.34 10.13
N VAL A 40 -11.70 4.15 11.00
CA VAL A 40 -10.51 4.97 10.71
C VAL A 40 -9.22 4.35 11.25
N SER A 41 -9.26 3.12 11.77
CA SER A 41 -8.07 2.43 12.25
C SER A 41 -7.07 2.17 11.11
N PRO A 42 -5.75 2.28 11.34
CA PRO A 42 -4.74 1.98 10.31
C PRO A 42 -4.84 0.53 9.81
N TYR A 43 -5.36 -0.38 10.64
CA TYR A 43 -5.43 -1.82 10.36
C TYR A 43 -6.60 -2.24 9.47
N VAL A 44 -7.61 -1.40 9.27
CA VAL A 44 -8.85 -1.77 8.57
C VAL A 44 -8.87 -1.34 7.10
N LYS A 45 -7.84 -0.64 6.64
CA LYS A 45 -7.74 -0.08 5.29
C LYS A 45 -7.13 -1.10 4.32
N PHE A 46 -7.87 -1.42 3.26
CA PHE A 46 -7.42 -2.29 2.19
C PHE A 46 -7.46 -1.58 0.84
N GLN A 47 -6.45 -1.83 0.00
CA GLN A 47 -6.40 -1.35 -1.38
C GLN A 47 -6.87 -2.45 -2.32
N VAL A 48 -7.74 -2.08 -3.26
CA VAL A 48 -8.20 -2.93 -4.35
C VAL A 48 -7.40 -2.58 -5.61
N GLU A 49 -6.81 -3.58 -6.23
CA GLU A 49 -6.08 -3.46 -7.50
C GLU A 49 -6.69 -4.39 -8.54
N TRP A 50 -6.91 -3.88 -9.76
CA TRP A 50 -7.45 -4.72 -10.83
C TRP A 50 -6.38 -5.69 -11.35
N ALA A 51 -6.79 -6.94 -11.59
CA ALA A 51 -5.91 -7.94 -12.19
C ALA A 51 -5.51 -7.51 -13.62
N LYS A 52 -4.27 -7.77 -14.02
CA LYS A 52 -3.74 -7.53 -15.37
C LYS A 52 -4.48 -8.39 -16.40
N SER A 53 -4.67 -9.68 -16.09
CA SER A 53 -5.51 -10.60 -16.87
C SER A 53 -7.00 -10.18 -16.90
N GLY A 54 -7.43 -9.39 -15.91
CA GLY A 54 -8.80 -8.88 -15.76
C GLY A 54 -9.25 -7.91 -16.86
N ARG A 55 -8.34 -7.33 -17.66
CA ARG A 55 -8.72 -6.46 -18.80
C ARG A 55 -9.49 -7.19 -19.90
N LYS A 56 -9.49 -8.53 -19.93
CA LYS A 56 -10.26 -9.34 -20.90
C LYS A 56 -11.57 -9.94 -20.34
N ASN A 57 -11.65 -10.18 -19.01
CA ASN A 57 -12.77 -10.89 -18.35
C ASN A 57 -13.47 -10.10 -17.21
N GLY A 58 -13.09 -8.83 -16.98
CA GLY A 58 -13.95 -7.80 -16.41
C GLY A 58 -14.06 -7.63 -14.90
N HIS A 59 -13.69 -8.59 -14.04
CA HIS A 59 -14.13 -8.51 -12.62
C HIS A 59 -13.13 -8.94 -11.54
N LEU A 60 -11.95 -9.45 -11.87
CA LEU A 60 -11.01 -9.96 -10.86
C LEU A 60 -10.14 -8.86 -10.25
N VAL A 61 -9.91 -8.96 -8.94
CA VAL A 61 -9.11 -7.99 -8.18
C VAL A 61 -8.09 -8.69 -7.28
N HIS A 62 -7.02 -7.97 -6.98
CA HIS A 62 -6.16 -8.21 -5.83
C HIS A 62 -6.61 -7.30 -4.68
N ILE A 63 -6.50 -7.81 -3.45
CA ILE A 63 -6.77 -7.04 -2.24
C ILE A 63 -5.48 -6.98 -1.43
N ARG A 64 -5.06 -5.78 -1.04
CA ARG A 64 -3.81 -5.53 -0.33
C ARG A 64 -4.07 -4.81 0.97
N CYS A 65 -3.52 -5.30 2.08
CA CYS A 65 -3.57 -4.58 3.35
C CYS A 65 -2.72 -3.31 3.25
N CYS A 66 -3.25 -2.15 3.65
CA CYS A 66 -2.49 -0.90 3.58
C CYS A 66 -1.50 -0.73 4.72
N TYR A 67 -1.64 -1.48 5.81
CA TYR A 67 -0.73 -1.40 6.96
C TYR A 67 0.64 -2.03 6.63
N ASN A 68 0.68 -3.34 6.37
CA ASN A 68 1.92 -4.05 6.03
C ASN A 68 2.24 -4.05 4.53
N ASN A 69 1.38 -3.42 3.74
CA ASN A 69 1.47 -3.34 2.28
C ASN A 69 1.48 -4.70 1.54
N LYS A 70 1.00 -5.81 2.14
CA LYS A 70 1.00 -7.15 1.53
C LYS A 70 -0.36 -7.58 1.00
N TYR A 71 -0.34 -8.38 -0.07
CA TYR A 71 -1.55 -8.92 -0.69
C TYR A 71 -2.16 -10.04 0.15
N LEU A 72 -3.50 -10.08 0.13
CA LEU A 72 -4.26 -11.18 0.71
C LEU A 72 -4.01 -12.45 -0.10
N VAL A 73 -3.66 -13.52 0.60
CA VAL A 73 -3.32 -14.83 0.03
C VAL A 73 -3.75 -15.92 1.00
N ILE A 74 -3.95 -17.14 0.50
CA ILE A 74 -4.13 -18.31 1.36
C ILE A 74 -2.87 -18.54 2.19
N ARG A 75 -3.01 -18.78 3.49
CA ARG A 75 -1.90 -19.25 4.34
C ARG A 75 -1.62 -20.70 4.00
N TRP A 76 -0.40 -20.99 3.57
CA TRP A 76 0.04 -22.36 3.37
C TRP A 76 -0.15 -23.18 4.66
N SER A 77 -0.82 -24.31 4.54
CA SER A 77 -0.95 -25.26 5.63
C SER A 77 -1.03 -26.69 5.06
N PRO A 78 -0.41 -27.69 5.74
CA PRO A 78 -0.49 -29.09 5.31
C PRO A 78 -1.93 -29.60 5.21
N ASN A 79 -2.82 -29.07 6.06
CA ASN A 79 -4.22 -29.48 6.16
C ASN A 79 -5.16 -28.67 5.24
N ASN A 80 -4.59 -27.82 4.37
CA ASN A 80 -5.31 -27.00 3.39
C ASN A 80 -6.48 -26.19 3.99
N GLN A 81 -6.25 -25.57 5.15
CA GLN A 81 -7.28 -24.92 5.96
C GLN A 81 -7.82 -23.60 5.38
N GLY A 82 -7.54 -23.21 4.13
CA GLY A 82 -8.20 -22.09 3.45
C GLY A 82 -8.09 -20.70 4.10
N TRP A 83 -7.27 -20.52 5.14
CA TRP A 83 -7.14 -19.26 5.89
C TRP A 83 -6.55 -18.16 5.02
N ILE A 84 -7.08 -16.93 5.13
CA ILE A 84 -6.58 -15.78 4.38
C ILE A 84 -5.70 -14.91 5.29
N VAL A 85 -4.51 -14.55 4.82
CA VAL A 85 -3.54 -13.69 5.50
C VAL A 85 -3.06 -12.58 4.57
N ALA A 86 -2.63 -11.44 5.13
CA ALA A 86 -1.95 -10.40 4.37
C ALA A 86 -0.45 -10.69 4.31
N GLY A 87 -0.04 -11.60 3.42
CA GLY A 87 1.29 -12.21 3.47
C GLY A 87 2.09 -12.21 2.16
N ALA A 88 1.48 -11.92 1.01
CA ALA A 88 2.17 -11.95 -0.27
C ALA A 88 2.81 -10.60 -0.62
N ASP A 89 4.11 -10.60 -0.94
CA ASP A 89 4.85 -9.38 -1.33
C ASP A 89 4.52 -8.92 -2.75
N GLU A 90 4.03 -9.81 -3.61
CA GLU A 90 3.68 -9.51 -5.01
C GLU A 90 2.35 -10.17 -5.39
N PRO A 91 1.57 -9.57 -6.30
CA PRO A 91 0.35 -10.18 -6.80
C PRO A 91 0.68 -11.38 -7.67
N ASN A 92 -0.11 -12.44 -7.53
CA ASN A 92 0.00 -13.65 -8.33
C ASN A 92 -1.36 -14.01 -8.94
N GLU A 93 -1.39 -14.08 -10.27
CA GLU A 93 -2.59 -14.32 -11.08
C GLU A 93 -2.71 -15.77 -11.59
N ASP A 94 -1.74 -16.63 -11.30
CA ASP A 94 -1.80 -18.03 -11.67
C ASP A 94 -2.84 -18.76 -10.80
N GLN A 95 -3.96 -19.14 -11.43
CA GLN A 95 -5.08 -19.80 -10.78
C GLN A 95 -4.81 -21.27 -10.45
N SER A 96 -3.68 -21.84 -10.87
CA SER A 96 -3.33 -23.24 -10.59
C SER A 96 -2.57 -23.43 -9.27
N ILE A 97 -2.01 -22.36 -8.71
CA ILE A 97 -1.18 -22.41 -7.51
C ILE A 97 -1.87 -21.79 -6.29
N TRP A 98 -1.62 -22.38 -5.13
CA TRP A 98 -2.24 -21.96 -3.86
C TRP A 98 -1.92 -20.51 -3.48
N SER A 99 -0.80 -19.97 -3.97
CA SER A 99 -0.36 -18.59 -3.74
C SER A 99 -1.08 -17.57 -4.64
N CYS A 100 -2.11 -17.98 -5.39
CA CYS A 100 -2.98 -17.08 -6.13
C CYS A 100 -3.56 -16.01 -5.18
N THR A 101 -3.61 -14.77 -5.65
CA THR A 101 -4.07 -13.59 -4.87
C THR A 101 -5.34 -12.97 -5.46
N LEU A 102 -5.98 -13.68 -6.38
CA LEU A 102 -7.16 -13.19 -7.10
C LEU A 102 -8.44 -13.45 -6.31
N PHE A 103 -9.25 -12.40 -6.21
CA PHE A 103 -10.58 -12.43 -5.65
C PHE A 103 -11.59 -11.91 -6.68
N GLU A 104 -12.79 -12.47 -6.63
CA GLU A 104 -13.92 -12.04 -7.43
C GLU A 104 -14.97 -11.41 -6.51
N PRO A 105 -15.27 -10.11 -6.68
CA PRO A 105 -16.33 -9.44 -5.95
C PRO A 105 -17.69 -9.74 -6.59
N ILE A 106 -18.64 -10.20 -5.77
CA ILE A 106 -19.98 -10.60 -6.20
C ILE A 106 -21.01 -9.80 -5.40
N TYR A 107 -21.72 -8.89 -6.07
CA TYR A 107 -22.73 -8.04 -5.44
C TYR A 107 -24.00 -8.84 -5.11
N VAL A 108 -24.49 -8.66 -3.89
CA VAL A 108 -25.72 -9.32 -3.42
C VAL A 108 -26.93 -8.53 -3.91
N GLN A 109 -27.70 -9.11 -4.84
CA GLN A 109 -28.87 -8.46 -5.43
C GLN A 109 -29.86 -7.95 -4.35
N GLY A 110 -30.36 -6.73 -4.54
CA GLY A 110 -31.32 -6.11 -3.62
C GLY A 110 -30.74 -5.61 -2.29
N THR A 111 -29.41 -5.66 -2.09
CA THR A 111 -28.75 -5.14 -0.90
C THR A 111 -27.49 -4.34 -1.28
N ASP A 112 -26.91 -3.63 -0.31
CA ASP A 112 -25.58 -3.02 -0.37
C ASP A 112 -24.43 -4.01 -0.06
N GLY A 113 -24.73 -5.30 0.03
CA GLY A 113 -23.78 -6.35 0.39
C GLY A 113 -22.90 -6.80 -0.77
N VAL A 114 -21.67 -7.17 -0.46
CA VAL A 114 -20.70 -7.77 -1.40
C VAL A 114 -20.14 -9.04 -0.79
N ARG A 115 -19.99 -10.07 -1.62
CA ARG A 115 -19.23 -11.30 -1.32
C ARG A 115 -17.89 -11.27 -2.05
N PHE A 116 -16.90 -11.95 -1.50
CA PHE A 116 -15.66 -12.24 -2.22
C PHE A 116 -15.52 -13.74 -2.41
N ARG A 117 -15.16 -14.16 -3.62
CA ARG A 117 -14.79 -15.53 -3.94
C ARG A 117 -13.29 -15.59 -4.22
N HIS A 118 -12.57 -16.46 -3.51
CA HIS A 118 -11.16 -16.73 -3.81
C HIS A 118 -11.07 -17.55 -5.10
N VAL A 119 -10.38 -17.04 -6.12
CA VAL A 119 -10.46 -17.57 -7.48
C VAL A 119 -9.89 -18.98 -7.59
N GLN A 120 -8.69 -19.22 -7.07
CA GLN A 120 -8.06 -20.54 -7.19
C GLN A 120 -8.84 -21.65 -6.45
N LEU A 121 -9.49 -21.33 -5.34
CA LEU A 121 -10.28 -22.32 -4.58
C LEU A 121 -11.73 -22.42 -5.07
N GLY A 122 -12.24 -21.41 -5.78
CA GLY A 122 -13.65 -21.29 -6.13
C GLY A 122 -14.57 -21.17 -4.90
N ARG A 123 -14.03 -20.73 -3.75
CA ARG A 123 -14.75 -20.69 -2.46
C ARG A 123 -15.05 -19.25 -2.03
N TYR A 124 -16.24 -19.04 -1.47
CA TYR A 124 -16.59 -17.81 -0.79
C TYR A 124 -15.73 -17.64 0.45
N VAL A 125 -15.29 -16.39 0.61
CA VAL A 125 -14.54 -15.94 1.77
C VAL A 125 -15.56 -15.57 2.84
N CYS A 126 -15.37 -16.09 4.05
CA CYS A 126 -16.29 -15.95 5.17
C CYS A 126 -15.54 -15.45 6.42
N LEU A 127 -16.27 -14.76 7.30
CA LEU A 127 -15.94 -14.71 8.71
C LEU A 127 -16.10 -16.13 9.28
N TRP A 128 -15.01 -16.74 9.76
CA TRP A 128 -15.08 -18.09 10.31
C TRP A 128 -15.25 -18.11 11.82
N ARG A 129 -16.02 -19.08 12.32
CA ARG A 129 -16.40 -19.22 13.74
C ARG A 129 -15.59 -20.32 14.42
N ASP A 130 -14.28 -20.33 14.22
CA ASP A 130 -13.36 -21.21 14.95
C ASP A 130 -13.29 -20.81 16.42
N PRO A 131 -12.87 -21.70 17.34
CA PRO A 131 -12.50 -21.29 18.69
C PRO A 131 -11.37 -20.25 18.68
N PRO A 132 -11.28 -19.39 19.70
CA PRO A 132 -10.12 -18.53 19.90
C PRO A 132 -8.81 -19.34 19.82
N PRO A 133 -7.76 -18.82 19.15
CA PRO A 133 -7.59 -17.43 18.75
C PRO A 133 -8.09 -17.07 17.34
N ARG A 134 -8.63 -18.03 16.58
CA ARG A 134 -8.98 -17.84 15.16
C ARG A 134 -10.45 -17.46 14.92
N TYR A 135 -11.20 -17.22 16.00
CA TYR A 135 -12.57 -16.72 15.91
C TYR A 135 -12.61 -15.44 15.07
N ALA A 136 -13.55 -15.35 14.15
CA ALA A 136 -13.77 -14.25 13.21
C ALA A 136 -12.62 -13.95 12.23
N CYS A 137 -11.62 -14.84 12.11
CA CYS A 137 -10.62 -14.75 11.05
C CYS A 137 -11.22 -15.09 9.68
N LEU A 138 -10.62 -14.54 8.63
CA LEU A 138 -11.09 -14.69 7.27
C LEU A 138 -10.68 -16.06 6.69
N LEU A 139 -11.65 -16.78 6.12
CA LEU A 139 -11.49 -18.14 5.62
C LEU A 139 -12.17 -18.32 4.25
N ALA A 140 -11.47 -18.90 3.28
CA ALA A 140 -12.08 -19.41 2.05
C ALA A 140 -12.78 -20.76 2.31
N ASN A 141 -14.04 -20.69 2.75
CA ASN A 141 -14.75 -21.81 3.35
C ASN A 141 -15.33 -22.81 2.33
N SER A 142 -16.29 -22.35 1.51
CA SER A 142 -17.12 -23.23 0.68
C SER A 142 -17.48 -22.60 -0.66
N ALA A 143 -17.76 -23.41 -1.67
CA ALA A 143 -18.29 -22.94 -2.96
C ALA A 143 -19.77 -22.51 -2.87
N ASN A 144 -20.46 -22.91 -1.80
CA ASN A 144 -21.84 -22.53 -1.55
C ASN A 144 -21.91 -21.25 -0.70
N ILE A 145 -22.96 -20.46 -0.93
CA ILE A 145 -23.27 -19.27 -0.13
C ILE A 145 -23.49 -19.68 1.34
N ASP A 146 -22.95 -18.88 2.26
CA ASP A 146 -23.12 -19.11 3.69
C ASP A 146 -24.56 -18.80 4.14
N LYS A 147 -25.16 -19.72 4.91
CA LYS A 147 -26.57 -19.58 5.35
C LYS A 147 -26.74 -18.50 6.42
N ASP A 148 -25.69 -18.24 7.19
CA ASP A 148 -25.70 -17.26 8.29
C ASP A 148 -25.23 -15.88 7.81
N GLY A 149 -24.95 -15.73 6.50
CA GLY A 149 -24.48 -14.48 5.91
C GLY A 149 -23.06 -14.07 6.32
N CYS A 150 -22.23 -15.00 6.79
CA CYS A 150 -20.84 -14.72 7.17
C CYS A 150 -19.92 -14.39 5.99
N ASP A 151 -20.39 -14.59 4.76
CA ASP A 151 -19.73 -14.22 3.51
C ASP A 151 -20.15 -12.83 2.97
N VAL A 152 -21.06 -12.13 3.66
CA VAL A 152 -21.59 -10.84 3.21
C VAL A 152 -20.98 -9.67 3.97
N TYR A 153 -20.45 -8.72 3.21
CA TYR A 153 -19.78 -7.54 3.72
C TYR A 153 -20.44 -6.26 3.23
N THR A 154 -20.38 -5.21 4.05
CA THR A 154 -20.68 -3.84 3.61
C THR A 154 -19.35 -3.19 3.21
N ILE A 155 -19.31 -2.58 2.02
CA ILE A 155 -18.14 -1.85 1.52
C ILE A 155 -18.25 -0.39 1.93
N ILE A 156 -17.27 0.11 2.65
CA ILE A 156 -17.14 1.53 2.96
C ILE A 156 -16.00 2.09 2.10
N ASN A 157 -16.26 3.16 1.36
CA ASN A 157 -15.24 3.86 0.60
C ASN A 157 -14.34 4.67 1.57
N TRP A 158 -13.10 4.21 1.77
CA TRP A 158 -12.15 4.91 2.65
C TRP A 158 -11.87 6.34 2.17
N GLU A 159 -11.85 6.58 0.86
CA GLU A 159 -11.58 7.92 0.29
C GLU A 159 -12.69 8.94 0.59
N SER A 160 -13.85 8.48 1.06
CA SER A 160 -14.93 9.35 1.53
C SER A 160 -14.81 9.72 3.02
N LEU A 161 -13.93 9.05 3.76
CA LEU A 161 -13.65 9.34 5.17
C LEU A 161 -12.64 10.47 5.28
N LEU A 162 -12.84 11.34 6.26
CA LEU A 162 -11.94 12.45 6.55
C LEU A 162 -11.54 12.41 8.02
N ILE A 163 -10.24 12.21 8.27
CA ILE A 163 -9.67 12.15 9.62
C ILE A 163 -8.97 13.47 9.90
N LEU A 164 -9.59 14.28 10.75
CA LEU A 164 -9.04 15.59 11.13
C LEU A 164 -7.90 15.43 12.15
N PRO A 165 -6.94 16.37 12.20
CA PRO A 165 -5.98 16.45 13.29
C PRO A 165 -6.68 16.58 14.64
N LYS A 166 -5.99 16.16 15.70
CA LYS A 166 -6.56 16.12 17.05
C LYS A 166 -6.87 17.53 17.58
N HIS A 167 -5.99 18.49 17.34
CA HIS A 167 -6.11 19.88 17.81
C HIS A 167 -6.15 20.84 16.63
N VAL A 168 -7.26 21.57 16.49
CA VAL A 168 -7.57 22.35 15.29
C VAL A 168 -8.21 23.70 15.60
N ALA A 169 -8.08 24.60 14.64
CA ALA A 169 -8.80 25.85 14.53
C ALA A 169 -9.58 25.87 13.21
N PHE A 170 -10.77 26.48 13.23
CA PHE A 170 -11.61 26.63 12.04
C PHE A 170 -11.68 28.09 11.64
N LYS A 171 -11.36 28.40 10.39
CA LYS A 171 -11.43 29.76 9.83
C LYS A 171 -12.57 29.85 8.81
N GLY A 172 -13.44 30.84 8.98
CA GLY A 172 -14.59 31.05 8.12
C GLY A 172 -14.25 31.82 6.85
N ASP A 173 -15.23 31.92 5.94
CA ASP A 173 -15.14 32.69 4.70
C ASP A 173 -14.93 34.20 4.91
N ASN A 174 -15.18 34.70 6.13
CA ASN A 174 -14.87 36.07 6.53
C ASN A 174 -13.39 36.28 6.92
N GLY A 175 -12.55 35.25 6.78
CA GLY A 175 -11.14 35.30 7.12
C GLY A 175 -10.84 35.32 8.62
N LYS A 176 -11.84 35.05 9.48
CA LYS A 176 -11.67 35.01 10.94
C LYS A 176 -11.78 33.59 11.47
N TYR A 177 -11.04 33.29 12.52
CA TYR A 177 -11.14 32.06 13.29
C TYR A 177 -12.40 32.04 14.15
N LEU A 178 -12.99 30.86 14.25
CA LEU A 178 -14.08 30.53 15.13
C LEU A 178 -13.57 30.56 16.59
N SER A 179 -14.13 31.45 17.39
CA SER A 179 -13.72 31.79 18.74
C SER A 179 -14.90 31.60 19.71
N ALA A 180 -14.64 30.98 20.85
CA ALA A 180 -15.60 30.81 21.95
C ALA A 180 -16.04 32.17 22.53
N ARG A 181 -17.36 32.42 22.62
CA ARG A 181 -17.95 33.68 23.12
C ARG A 181 -19.22 33.44 23.92
N MET A 182 -19.34 34.13 25.07
CA MET A 182 -20.59 34.19 25.81
C MET A 182 -21.49 35.27 25.22
N ILE A 183 -22.60 34.88 24.59
CA ILE A 183 -23.59 35.79 24.00
C ILE A 183 -24.96 35.42 24.59
N GLU A 184 -25.65 36.41 25.17
CA GLU A 184 -26.96 36.20 25.82
C GLU A 184 -26.95 35.01 26.81
N ARG A 185 -25.86 34.90 27.61
CA ARG A 185 -25.63 33.82 28.59
C ARG A 185 -25.46 32.41 28.01
N HIS A 186 -25.30 32.25 26.70
CA HIS A 186 -25.02 30.96 26.07
C HIS A 186 -23.59 30.92 25.48
N PRO A 187 -22.93 29.74 25.45
CA PRO A 187 -21.56 29.57 24.95
C PRO A 187 -21.54 29.39 23.43
N TYR A 188 -21.67 30.50 22.70
CA TYR A 188 -21.64 30.52 21.24
C TYR A 188 -20.22 30.35 20.69
N LEU A 189 -20.16 29.92 19.43
CA LEU A 189 -18.96 29.89 18.61
C LEU A 189 -19.07 30.95 17.50
N GLN A 190 -18.19 31.94 17.50
CA GLN A 190 -18.26 33.12 16.63
C GLN A 190 -17.00 33.30 15.78
N PHE A 191 -17.14 33.54 14.48
CA PHE A 191 -16.02 33.82 13.58
C PHE A 191 -15.52 35.26 13.78
N ALA A 192 -14.67 35.47 14.79
CA ALA A 192 -14.29 36.80 15.27
C ALA A 192 -12.78 37.01 15.48
N SER A 193 -12.01 35.96 15.78
CA SER A 193 -10.58 36.12 16.03
C SER A 193 -9.78 36.21 14.71
N SER A 194 -8.70 36.98 14.69
CA SER A 194 -7.75 37.00 13.56
C SER A 194 -6.46 36.24 13.89
N ASP A 195 -6.32 35.81 15.14
CA ASP A 195 -5.12 35.20 15.68
C ASP A 195 -5.45 33.75 16.08
N ILE A 196 -4.69 32.80 15.53
CA ILE A 196 -4.79 31.37 15.86
C ILE A 196 -4.24 31.08 17.27
N GLY A 197 -3.43 31.98 17.82
CA GLY A 197 -2.93 31.92 19.19
C GLY A 197 -3.96 32.34 20.26
N ASP A 198 -5.12 32.88 19.87
CA ASP A 198 -6.21 33.18 20.82
C ASP A 198 -6.69 31.89 21.49
N GLU A 199 -6.60 31.81 22.83
CA GLU A 199 -6.99 30.65 23.64
C GLU A 199 -8.45 30.21 23.40
N ARG A 200 -9.30 31.10 22.86
CA ARG A 200 -10.70 30.83 22.53
C ARG A 200 -10.91 30.10 21.21
N VAL A 201 -9.87 29.97 20.38
CA VAL A 201 -9.95 29.42 19.03
C VAL A 201 -9.70 27.92 18.99
N GLY A 202 -8.94 27.37 19.94
CA GLY A 202 -8.57 25.96 19.98
C GLY A 202 -9.77 25.02 20.17
N ASN A 203 -9.76 23.92 19.42
CA ASN A 203 -10.72 22.82 19.58
C ASN A 203 -10.01 21.46 19.50
N GLU A 204 -10.57 20.48 20.20
CA GLU A 204 -10.14 19.09 20.18
C GLU A 204 -11.16 18.20 19.45
N VAL A 205 -10.70 17.39 18.48
CA VAL A 205 -11.54 16.50 17.68
C VAL A 205 -11.53 15.08 18.23
N PHE A 206 -12.68 14.41 18.22
CA PHE A 206 -12.85 13.02 18.65
C PHE A 206 -13.57 12.25 17.56
N THR A 207 -12.88 11.31 16.91
CA THR A 207 -13.47 10.46 15.88
C THR A 207 -14.20 9.29 16.51
N THR A 208 -15.38 8.99 15.99
CA THR A 208 -16.23 7.86 16.41
C THR A 208 -15.92 6.61 15.59
N SER A 209 -16.39 5.45 16.06
CA SER A 209 -16.24 4.16 15.37
C SER A 209 -16.83 4.14 13.94
N SER A 210 -17.79 5.02 13.64
CA SER A 210 -18.44 5.16 12.33
C SER A 210 -17.78 6.19 11.41
N GLY A 211 -16.79 6.94 11.90
CA GLY A 211 -16.09 8.00 11.15
C GLY A 211 -16.69 9.41 11.32
N SER A 212 -17.83 9.54 12.00
CA SER A 212 -18.32 10.86 12.44
C SER A 212 -17.42 11.42 13.56
N ILE A 213 -17.52 12.70 13.84
CA ILE A 213 -16.69 13.39 14.84
C ILE A 213 -17.53 14.12 15.90
N ARG A 214 -16.96 14.24 17.09
CA ARG A 214 -17.34 15.24 18.09
C ARG A 214 -16.22 16.25 18.22
N ILE A 215 -16.57 17.50 18.51
CA ILE A 215 -15.62 18.60 18.64
C ILE A 215 -15.81 19.21 20.01
N LYS A 216 -14.73 19.37 20.77
CA LYS A 216 -14.73 20.00 22.10
C LYS A 216 -14.02 21.34 22.01
N SER A 217 -14.63 22.39 22.56
CA SER A 217 -13.95 23.68 22.71
C SER A 217 -12.91 23.59 23.81
N ASP A 218 -11.67 23.99 23.52
CA ASP A 218 -10.61 24.00 24.54
C ASP A 218 -10.90 25.02 25.64
N PHE A 219 -11.49 26.16 25.27
CA PHE A 219 -11.83 27.26 26.18
C PHE A 219 -12.97 26.90 27.15
N PHE A 220 -14.08 26.36 26.63
CA PHE A 220 -15.21 25.98 27.49
C PHE A 220 -15.03 24.60 28.15
N GLY A 221 -14.17 23.75 27.59
CA GLY A 221 -14.02 22.36 28.04
C GLY A 221 -15.24 21.47 27.76
N LYS A 222 -16.11 21.89 26.83
CA LYS A 222 -17.41 21.24 26.51
C LYS A 222 -17.52 20.92 25.03
N PHE A 223 -18.32 19.90 24.70
CA PHE A 223 -18.59 19.48 23.33
C PHE A 223 -19.56 20.42 22.61
N TRP A 224 -19.32 20.58 21.31
CA TRP A 224 -20.20 21.26 20.39
C TRP A 224 -21.52 20.50 20.27
N ARG A 225 -22.62 21.23 20.36
CA ARG A 225 -23.98 20.72 20.28
C ARG A 225 -24.87 21.69 19.53
N ARG A 226 -25.71 21.17 18.65
CA ARG A 226 -26.72 21.94 17.96
C ARG A 226 -27.91 22.27 18.89
N SER A 227 -28.32 23.55 18.98
CA SER A 227 -29.51 24.00 19.72
C SER A 227 -30.00 25.41 19.32
N PRO A 228 -31.27 25.58 18.89
CA PRO A 228 -31.96 24.61 18.06
C PRO A 228 -31.18 24.36 16.77
N ASN A 229 -30.64 25.41 16.11
CA ASN A 229 -29.72 25.27 14.96
C ASN A 229 -28.38 25.98 15.18
N TRP A 230 -28.25 26.82 16.21
CA TRP A 230 -26.95 27.36 16.62
C TRP A 230 -26.06 26.25 17.15
N ILE A 231 -24.75 26.38 16.99
CA ILE A 231 -23.80 25.46 17.61
C ILE A 231 -23.27 26.11 18.89
N TRP A 232 -23.55 25.49 20.02
CA TRP A 232 -23.07 25.88 21.34
C TRP A 232 -22.04 24.87 21.84
N ALA A 233 -21.09 25.32 22.64
CA ALA A 233 -20.15 24.46 23.33
C ALA A 233 -20.60 24.28 24.80
N ASP A 234 -21.65 23.48 25.01
CA ASP A 234 -22.31 23.30 26.31
C ASP A 234 -22.48 21.83 26.73
N SER A 235 -22.12 20.87 25.88
CA SER A 235 -22.42 19.47 26.13
C SER A 235 -21.32 18.75 26.90
N ASP A 236 -21.75 17.92 27.86
CA ASP A 236 -20.93 16.97 28.60
C ASP A 236 -20.94 15.55 28.00
N ASP A 237 -21.49 15.37 26.80
CA ASP A 237 -21.57 14.05 26.17
C ASP A 237 -20.17 13.54 25.80
N THR A 238 -19.63 12.73 26.70
CA THR A 238 -18.35 12.03 26.56
C THR A 238 -18.51 10.63 25.97
N THR A 239 -19.75 10.16 25.76
CA THR A 239 -19.99 8.76 25.46
C THR A 239 -19.69 8.44 23.99
N THR A 240 -18.89 7.41 23.75
CA THR A 240 -18.68 6.83 22.42
C THR A 240 -19.94 6.15 21.86
N ALA A 241 -20.99 6.00 22.68
CA ALA A 241 -22.18 5.19 22.40
C ALA A 241 -23.55 5.91 22.54
N SER A 242 -23.65 7.19 22.96
CA SER A 242 -24.99 7.81 23.16
C SER A 242 -25.57 8.55 21.94
N ASN A 243 -26.90 8.46 21.87
CA ASN A 243 -27.84 8.77 20.78
C ASN A 243 -27.99 10.25 20.39
N ASN A 244 -27.20 11.17 20.95
CA ASN A 244 -27.42 12.59 20.68
C ASN A 244 -26.76 13.03 19.38
N SER A 245 -27.49 12.86 18.28
CA SER A 245 -27.11 13.27 16.93
C SER A 245 -26.79 14.77 16.80
N ASP A 246 -27.22 15.61 17.74
CA ASP A 246 -26.89 17.03 17.76
C ASP A 246 -25.43 17.32 18.14
N THR A 247 -24.73 16.37 18.75
CA THR A 247 -23.28 16.49 19.08
C THR A 247 -22.38 15.89 18.00
N LEU A 248 -22.97 15.18 17.03
CA LEU A 248 -22.24 14.46 15.99
C LEU A 248 -22.17 15.26 14.70
N PHE A 249 -20.98 15.30 14.13
CA PHE A 249 -20.70 15.98 12.87
C PHE A 249 -20.06 15.02 11.89
N TRP A 250 -20.42 15.12 10.61
CA TRP A 250 -19.76 14.43 9.52
C TRP A 250 -18.87 15.42 8.76
N PRO A 251 -17.54 15.25 8.80
CA PRO A 251 -16.63 16.11 8.07
C PRO A 251 -16.59 15.71 6.59
N VAL A 252 -16.56 16.71 5.71
CA VAL A 252 -16.48 16.54 4.25
C VAL A 252 -15.33 17.38 3.73
N MET A 253 -14.37 16.74 3.06
CA MET A 253 -13.27 17.43 2.39
C MET A 253 -13.78 18.09 1.09
N LEU A 254 -13.45 19.35 0.87
CA LEU A 254 -13.73 20.04 -0.38
C LEU A 254 -12.46 20.03 -1.22
N LYS A 255 -12.35 19.03 -2.11
CA LYS A 255 -11.32 19.10 -3.15
C LYS A 255 -11.73 20.19 -4.13
N LEU A 256 -10.88 21.21 -4.30
CA LEU A 256 -11.00 22.09 -5.46
C LEU A 256 -10.76 21.21 -6.69
N ILE A 257 -11.83 20.87 -7.40
CA ILE A 257 -11.72 20.23 -8.70
C ILE A 257 -10.97 21.23 -9.58
N SER A 258 -9.74 20.88 -9.97
CA SER A 258 -9.03 21.68 -10.96
C SER A 258 -9.86 21.66 -12.26
N PRO A 259 -9.99 22.77 -13.00
CA PRO A 259 -10.73 22.79 -14.27
C PRO A 259 -10.24 21.75 -15.30
N LEU A 260 -9.09 21.13 -15.09
CA LEU A 260 -8.50 20.11 -15.95
C LEU A 260 -9.18 18.73 -15.88
N ASP A 261 -9.90 18.41 -14.79
CA ASP A 261 -10.55 17.09 -14.66
C ASP A 261 -11.79 16.92 -15.56
N HIS A 262 -12.36 18.02 -16.06
CA HIS A 262 -13.46 17.99 -17.04
C HIS A 262 -13.00 17.84 -18.49
N LEU A 263 -11.70 17.99 -18.76
CA LEU A 263 -11.15 17.91 -20.12
C LEU A 263 -10.69 16.51 -20.53
N PHE A 264 -10.66 15.55 -19.60
CA PHE A 264 -10.38 14.15 -19.89
C PHE A 264 -11.44 13.22 -19.28
N PRO A 265 -12.62 13.07 -19.92
CA PRO A 265 -13.45 11.91 -19.62
C PRO A 265 -12.66 10.65 -19.99
N SER A 266 -12.56 9.73 -19.02
CA SER A 266 -12.10 8.37 -19.25
C SER A 266 -12.83 7.79 -20.46
N SER A 267 -12.08 7.35 -21.47
CA SER A 267 -12.62 6.79 -22.70
C SER A 267 -13.40 5.49 -22.43
N SER A 268 -14.70 5.62 -22.20
CA SER A 268 -15.65 4.51 -22.32
C SER A 268 -16.53 4.75 -23.55
N SER A 269 -16.23 3.98 -24.60
CA SER A 269 -17.12 3.54 -25.68
C SER A 269 -18.38 4.39 -25.98
N ARG A 270 -18.31 5.17 -27.05
CA ARG A 270 -19.48 5.64 -27.82
C ARG A 270 -20.24 4.42 -28.36
N GLU A 271 -21.44 4.18 -27.85
CA GLU A 271 -22.43 3.32 -28.52
C GLU A 271 -22.88 4.00 -29.82
N ARG A 272 -22.76 3.26 -30.93
CA ARG A 272 -23.38 3.58 -32.20
C ARG A 272 -24.73 2.88 -32.23
N GLU A 273 -25.82 3.65 -32.21
CA GLU A 273 -27.12 3.14 -32.61
C GLU A 273 -27.20 2.99 -34.13
N GLY A 274 -27.77 1.87 -34.56
CA GLY A 274 -28.24 1.61 -35.92
C GLY A 274 -29.24 0.43 -35.90
N PRO A 275 -30.34 0.46 -36.69
CA PRO A 275 -31.55 -0.34 -36.45
C PRO A 275 -31.60 -1.62 -37.30
N PHE A 276 -32.78 -2.25 -37.40
CA PHE A 276 -33.15 -3.56 -38.02
C PHE A 276 -33.09 -4.73 -37.01
N GLY A 277 -34.15 -5.43 -36.61
CA GLY A 277 -35.45 -5.70 -37.21
C GLY A 277 -35.49 -7.15 -37.71
N CYS A 278 -36.11 -8.08 -36.96
CA CYS A 278 -36.90 -9.21 -37.49
C CYS A 278 -37.52 -10.09 -36.39
N MET A 279 -38.80 -10.39 -36.57
CA MET A 279 -39.66 -11.28 -35.78
C MET A 279 -39.32 -12.77 -35.96
N ALA A 280 -39.56 -13.59 -34.93
CA ALA A 280 -40.22 -14.90 -35.09
C ALA A 280 -40.78 -15.48 -33.77
N ARG A 281 -42.12 -15.50 -33.72
CA ARG A 281 -43.07 -16.55 -33.24
C ARG A 281 -42.59 -17.54 -32.15
N SER A 282 -43.20 -17.56 -30.95
CA SER A 282 -44.52 -18.11 -30.57
C SER A 282 -44.54 -19.60 -30.15
N LYS A 283 -45.13 -19.81 -28.96
CA LYS A 283 -46.02 -20.89 -28.49
C LYS A 283 -45.46 -22.03 -27.61
N LYS A 284 -45.95 -21.95 -26.35
CA LYS A 284 -46.72 -22.97 -25.61
C LYS A 284 -45.99 -24.27 -25.22
N ARG A 285 -45.94 -24.54 -23.90
CA ARG A 285 -46.99 -25.33 -23.23
C ARG A 285 -46.90 -25.23 -21.71
N ALA A 286 -48.07 -25.03 -21.11
CA ALA A 286 -48.36 -25.05 -19.69
C ALA A 286 -48.69 -26.47 -19.21
N ARG A 287 -48.59 -26.69 -17.88
CA ARG A 287 -49.65 -27.19 -16.96
C ARG A 287 -49.05 -27.30 -15.54
N LYS A 288 -49.54 -26.51 -14.57
CA LYS A 288 -50.66 -26.77 -13.61
C LYS A 288 -50.22 -27.67 -12.44
N TRP A 289 -49.89 -27.12 -11.26
CA TRP A 289 -50.76 -26.64 -10.16
C TRP A 289 -51.58 -27.75 -9.49
N TYR A 290 -51.42 -27.93 -8.17
CA TYR A 290 -52.47 -28.08 -7.13
C TYR A 290 -51.78 -28.15 -5.74
N HIS A 291 -51.91 -27.10 -4.92
CA HIS A 291 -52.70 -26.97 -3.65
C HIS A 291 -51.95 -27.33 -2.35
N SER A 292 -51.82 -26.30 -1.49
CA SER A 292 -51.61 -26.31 -0.01
C SER A 292 -52.96 -26.62 0.72
N PRO A 293 -53.19 -26.40 2.04
CA PRO A 293 -52.35 -25.95 3.19
C PRO A 293 -52.69 -26.64 4.56
N GLN A 294 -52.21 -26.02 5.67
CA GLN A 294 -52.68 -26.00 7.10
C GLN A 294 -51.87 -26.84 8.11
N ALA A 295 -51.18 -26.20 9.09
CA ALA A 295 -51.60 -25.71 10.43
C ALA A 295 -51.65 -26.87 11.45
N GLU A 296 -51.23 -26.85 12.72
CA GLU A 296 -51.17 -25.85 13.81
C GLU A 296 -50.37 -26.49 15.00
N GLU A 297 -49.95 -25.67 15.98
CA GLU A 297 -49.75 -25.95 17.45
C GLU A 297 -48.83 -27.10 17.94
N ALA A 298 -47.76 -26.87 18.72
CA ALA A 298 -47.63 -26.52 20.16
C ALA A 298 -47.38 -27.73 21.08
N GLU A 299 -46.69 -27.46 22.21
CA GLU A 299 -46.42 -28.30 23.40
C GLU A 299 -45.16 -29.19 23.50
N CYS A 300 -44.47 -28.96 24.62
CA CYS A 300 -43.50 -29.81 25.33
C CYS A 300 -44.22 -30.28 26.62
N PRO A 301 -43.92 -31.44 27.24
CA PRO A 301 -42.95 -31.44 28.37
C PRO A 301 -42.27 -32.79 28.73
N THR A 302 -41.35 -32.71 29.71
CA THR A 302 -41.00 -33.70 30.79
C THR A 302 -40.34 -35.05 30.38
N GLU A 303 -39.42 -35.70 31.11
CA GLU A 303 -38.80 -35.51 32.44
C GLU A 303 -37.61 -36.50 32.60
N GLU A 304 -36.68 -36.13 33.50
CA GLU A 304 -35.92 -36.95 34.47
C GLU A 304 -35.07 -38.18 34.06
N LYS A 305 -33.77 -38.12 34.40
CA LYS A 305 -33.24 -38.66 35.67
C LYS A 305 -31.76 -38.29 35.91
N LYS A 306 -31.54 -37.56 37.02
CA LYS A 306 -30.35 -37.60 37.91
C LYS A 306 -30.56 -38.77 38.93
N PRO A 307 -29.69 -39.09 39.92
CA PRO A 307 -28.64 -38.28 40.57
C PRO A 307 -27.28 -39.00 40.83
N ASP A 308 -26.16 -38.29 40.96
CA ASP A 308 -25.38 -37.94 42.20
C ASP A 308 -24.54 -39.11 42.77
N LEU A 309 -23.40 -38.98 43.48
CA LEU A 309 -22.66 -37.87 44.09
C LEU A 309 -21.26 -38.37 44.51
N ALA A 310 -20.32 -37.41 44.63
CA ALA A 310 -19.34 -37.25 45.72
C ALA A 310 -18.20 -38.27 45.93
N THR A 311 -17.02 -37.96 46.47
CA THR A 311 -16.25 -36.75 46.83
C THR A 311 -15.01 -37.34 47.54
N ALA A 312 -13.80 -36.76 47.40
CA ALA A 312 -12.89 -36.57 48.54
C ALA A 312 -11.65 -35.75 48.14
N LEU A 313 -11.44 -34.65 48.87
CA LEU A 313 -10.25 -33.81 48.91
C LEU A 313 -9.10 -34.50 49.67
N GLU A 314 -7.84 -34.10 49.43
CA GLU A 314 -7.04 -33.33 50.42
C GLU A 314 -5.64 -32.90 49.95
N LYS A 315 -5.13 -31.89 50.66
CA LYS A 315 -3.95 -31.00 50.43
C LYS A 315 -2.61 -31.62 50.89
N GLN A 316 -1.47 -31.13 50.37
CA GLN A 316 -0.44 -30.30 51.08
C GLN A 316 0.99 -30.32 50.44
N LYS A 317 1.58 -29.10 50.38
CA LYS A 317 2.98 -28.63 50.69
C LYS A 317 4.24 -28.97 49.86
N GLU A 318 4.78 -27.89 49.25
CA GLU A 318 6.13 -27.23 49.36
C GLU A 318 7.49 -27.98 49.46
N SER A 319 8.33 -27.83 48.39
CA SER A 319 9.78 -27.42 48.30
C SER A 319 10.93 -28.23 48.97
N PRO A 320 12.25 -28.02 48.69
CA PRO A 320 12.99 -27.54 47.49
C PRO A 320 14.28 -28.37 47.12
N THR A 321 15.04 -27.83 46.14
CA THR A 321 16.51 -27.87 45.92
C THR A 321 17.20 -28.91 45.01
N GLU A 322 17.70 -28.33 43.90
CA GLU A 322 18.98 -28.50 43.18
C GLU A 322 19.40 -29.85 42.56
N GLY A 323 19.63 -29.74 41.25
CA GLY A 323 20.32 -30.71 40.41
C GLY A 323 20.74 -30.08 39.08
N GLU A 324 21.43 -28.93 39.13
CA GLU A 324 22.23 -28.43 38.00
C GLU A 324 23.32 -29.46 37.67
N LYS A 325 23.04 -30.36 36.72
CA LYS A 325 24.08 -31.22 36.09
C LYS A 325 23.64 -31.93 34.81
N GLN A 326 22.64 -31.41 34.08
CA GLN A 326 22.19 -32.04 32.83
C GLN A 326 22.34 -31.20 31.55
N ASP A 327 22.52 -29.89 31.64
CA ASP A 327 22.64 -29.06 30.42
C ASP A 327 24.08 -28.86 29.92
N SER A 328 25.08 -29.14 30.75
CA SER A 328 26.51 -29.07 30.36
C SER A 328 26.98 -30.33 29.60
N ALA A 329 26.43 -31.51 29.92
CA ALA A 329 26.81 -32.77 29.26
C ALA A 329 26.22 -32.90 27.84
N MET A 330 25.02 -32.36 27.63
CA MET A 330 24.33 -32.45 26.33
C MET A 330 24.89 -31.42 25.32
N ALA A 331 25.39 -30.28 25.80
CA ALA A 331 26.08 -29.29 24.97
C ALA A 331 27.50 -29.73 24.58
N ALA A 332 28.21 -30.47 25.44
CA ALA A 332 29.52 -31.04 25.11
C ALA A 332 29.42 -32.16 24.05
N ALA A 333 28.40 -33.01 24.13
CA ALA A 333 28.16 -34.08 23.15
C ALA A 333 27.77 -33.56 21.75
N LEU A 334 27.13 -32.38 21.66
CA LEU A 334 26.82 -31.72 20.39
C LEU A 334 28.01 -30.96 19.80
N SER A 335 29.01 -30.62 20.62
CA SER A 335 30.25 -29.93 20.20
C SER A 335 31.27 -30.90 19.58
N GLU A 336 31.43 -32.11 20.14
CA GLU A 336 32.31 -33.13 19.55
C GLU A 336 31.76 -33.70 18.23
N ARG A 337 30.44 -33.85 18.10
CA ARG A 337 29.80 -34.27 16.83
C ARG A 337 29.93 -33.26 15.69
N ARG A 338 30.21 -31.98 15.99
CA ARG A 338 30.44 -30.94 14.97
C ARG A 338 31.88 -30.85 14.49
N LYS A 339 32.85 -31.46 15.20
CA LYS A 339 34.26 -31.54 14.75
C LYS A 339 34.51 -32.67 13.74
N ALA A 340 33.69 -33.71 13.71
CA ALA A 340 33.83 -34.84 12.77
C ALA A 340 33.37 -34.53 11.32
N LEU A 341 32.88 -33.31 11.04
CA LEU A 341 32.41 -32.90 9.71
C LEU A 341 33.46 -32.14 8.87
N PHE A 342 34.64 -31.84 9.44
CA PHE A 342 35.69 -31.09 8.75
C PHE A 342 37.10 -31.58 9.08
N GLU A 343 37.32 -32.90 9.11
CA GLU A 343 38.66 -33.47 8.99
C GLU A 343 38.88 -33.99 7.56
N PRO A 344 40.03 -33.71 6.92
CA PRO A 344 40.35 -34.27 5.61
C PRO A 344 40.49 -35.79 5.73
N LEU A 345 39.67 -36.54 4.99
CA LEU A 345 39.77 -38.00 4.92
C LEU A 345 41.13 -38.39 4.32
N GLU A 346 41.92 -39.16 5.06
CA GLU A 346 43.11 -39.82 4.54
C GLU A 346 42.76 -40.73 3.35
N PRO A 347 43.62 -40.85 2.33
CA PRO A 347 43.31 -41.63 1.14
C PRO A 347 43.29 -43.13 1.46
N VAL A 348 42.12 -43.76 1.34
CA VAL A 348 41.97 -45.21 1.42
C VAL A 348 42.64 -45.86 0.20
N ILE A 349 43.70 -46.63 0.45
CA ILE A 349 44.43 -47.41 -0.56
C ILE A 349 43.93 -48.87 -0.46
N ASN A 350 43.47 -49.45 -1.57
CA ASN A 350 43.24 -50.89 -1.62
C ASN A 350 44.57 -51.65 -1.59
N VAL A 351 44.54 -52.94 -1.20
CA VAL A 351 45.69 -53.85 -0.95
C VAL A 351 46.72 -53.94 -2.10
N ASN A 352 46.43 -53.38 -3.29
CA ASN A 352 47.32 -53.32 -4.46
C ASN A 352 47.74 -51.89 -4.91
N GLY A 353 47.59 -50.85 -4.08
CA GLY A 353 48.27 -49.55 -4.32
C GLY A 353 47.70 -48.63 -5.43
N LYS A 354 46.43 -48.77 -5.85
CA LYS A 354 45.77 -47.85 -6.82
C LYS A 354 44.43 -47.30 -6.31
N ARG A 355 44.14 -46.03 -6.65
CA ARG A 355 42.91 -45.28 -6.30
C ARG A 355 41.73 -45.73 -7.21
N PRO A 356 40.55 -46.11 -6.67
CA PRO A 356 39.40 -46.51 -7.49
C PRO A 356 38.67 -45.29 -8.11
N SER A 357 38.04 -45.50 -9.27
CA SER A 357 37.32 -44.45 -10.03
C SER A 357 35.94 -44.12 -9.45
N ALA A 358 35.52 -42.85 -9.57
CA ALA A 358 34.35 -42.25 -8.91
C ALA A 358 32.96 -42.82 -9.28
N GLU A 359 32.88 -43.80 -10.19
CA GLU A 359 31.61 -44.38 -10.68
C GLU A 359 31.06 -45.52 -9.81
N SER A 360 31.84 -46.03 -8.84
CA SER A 360 31.42 -47.15 -7.97
C SER A 360 30.89 -46.73 -6.58
N LEU A 361 30.72 -45.43 -6.33
CA LEU A 361 30.33 -44.88 -5.01
C LEU A 361 28.92 -44.25 -4.96
N LEU A 362 28.11 -44.42 -6.00
CA LEU A 362 26.71 -43.97 -5.98
C LEU A 362 25.78 -45.17 -5.72
N PRO A 363 24.82 -45.08 -4.77
CA PRO A 363 23.79 -46.10 -4.64
C PRO A 363 22.89 -46.09 -5.89
N PRO A 364 22.32 -47.24 -6.29
CA PRO A 364 21.46 -47.29 -7.46
C PRO A 364 20.18 -46.47 -7.22
N PRO A 365 19.61 -45.86 -8.26
CA PRO A 365 18.39 -45.08 -8.14
C PRO A 365 17.20 -46.03 -7.95
N ASP A 366 16.51 -45.93 -6.81
CA ASP A 366 15.21 -46.56 -6.58
C ASP A 366 14.16 -45.91 -7.49
N PHE A 367 13.94 -46.48 -8.67
CA PHE A 367 12.83 -46.09 -9.55
C PHE A 367 12.11 -47.32 -10.08
N ASP A 368 10.83 -47.42 -9.72
CA ASP A 368 9.89 -48.44 -10.19
C ASP A 368 9.55 -48.22 -11.68
N ALA A 369 9.78 -49.27 -12.48
CA ALA A 369 9.57 -49.31 -13.92
C ALA A 369 8.09 -49.14 -14.34
N ALA A 370 7.15 -49.17 -13.39
CA ALA A 370 5.74 -48.87 -13.63
C ALA A 370 5.44 -47.39 -13.95
N SER A 371 6.42 -46.49 -13.76
CA SER A 371 6.25 -45.04 -13.95
C SER A 371 6.40 -44.55 -15.40
N TYR A 372 6.69 -45.45 -16.35
CA TYR A 372 6.85 -45.06 -17.76
C TYR A 372 5.54 -45.09 -18.56
N PRO A 373 5.25 -44.07 -19.40
CA PRO A 373 4.17 -44.11 -20.37
C PRO A 373 4.31 -45.31 -21.32
N ARG A 374 3.20 -46.02 -21.60
CA ARG A 374 3.22 -47.21 -22.47
C ARG A 374 3.71 -46.83 -23.87
N GLY A 375 4.88 -47.33 -24.25
CA GLY A 375 5.51 -47.08 -25.56
C GLY A 375 7.05 -47.06 -25.52
N TRP A 376 7.66 -47.04 -24.34
CA TRP A 376 9.12 -46.93 -24.16
C TRP A 376 9.85 -48.24 -23.79
N LEU A 377 9.19 -49.38 -23.92
CA LEU A 377 9.87 -50.68 -23.87
C LEU A 377 10.24 -51.11 -25.28
N ILE A 378 11.48 -50.84 -25.68
CA ILE A 378 12.04 -51.33 -26.94
C ILE A 378 13.30 -52.15 -26.66
N GLY A 379 13.29 -53.34 -27.24
CA GLY A 379 14.22 -54.42 -26.97
C GLY A 379 15.64 -54.23 -27.53
N LYS A 380 16.46 -55.16 -27.08
CA LYS A 380 17.84 -55.48 -27.49
C LYS A 380 18.20 -55.04 -28.93
N LYS A 381 18.93 -53.93 -29.05
CA LYS A 381 20.13 -53.71 -29.91
C LYS A 381 20.53 -52.23 -29.84
N ARG A 382 21.70 -51.95 -29.25
CA ARG A 382 22.30 -50.60 -29.23
C ARG A 382 22.61 -50.17 -30.67
N LYS A 383 21.99 -49.10 -31.16
CA LYS A 383 22.58 -48.25 -32.22
C LYS A 383 23.22 -47.06 -31.52
N LEU A 384 24.55 -46.94 -31.60
CA LEU A 384 25.25 -45.73 -31.21
C LEU A 384 24.70 -44.57 -32.04
N VAL A 385 24.20 -43.52 -31.39
CA VAL A 385 23.93 -42.24 -32.06
C VAL A 385 25.28 -41.58 -32.29
N ASN A 386 25.59 -41.27 -33.54
CA ASN A 386 26.87 -40.71 -33.93
C ASN A 386 27.02 -39.30 -33.33
N VAL A 387 28.08 -39.06 -32.54
CA VAL A 387 28.31 -37.82 -31.78
C VAL A 387 28.33 -36.60 -32.72
N ASP A 388 28.80 -36.78 -33.95
CA ASP A 388 28.82 -35.74 -34.98
C ASP A 388 27.43 -35.23 -35.37
N VAL A 389 26.40 -36.09 -35.30
CA VAL A 389 25.01 -35.69 -35.59
C VAL A 389 24.45 -34.83 -34.46
N VAL A 390 24.80 -35.14 -33.21
CA VAL A 390 24.36 -34.36 -32.03
C VAL A 390 25.04 -32.99 -31.99
N GLU A 391 26.35 -32.93 -32.27
CA GLU A 391 27.07 -31.66 -32.38
C GLU A 391 26.66 -30.85 -33.62
N SER A 392 26.23 -31.51 -34.70
CA SER A 392 25.63 -30.84 -35.87
C SER A 392 24.28 -30.22 -35.52
N MET A 393 23.38 -30.96 -34.86
CA MET A 393 22.10 -30.42 -34.37
C MET A 393 22.30 -29.26 -33.40
N ARG A 394 23.31 -29.34 -32.53
CA ARG A 394 23.65 -28.25 -31.60
C ARG A 394 24.11 -26.99 -32.33
N ARG A 395 24.97 -27.13 -33.36
CA ARG A 395 25.40 -25.99 -34.20
C ARG A 395 24.24 -25.36 -34.95
N ILE A 396 23.38 -26.16 -35.58
CA ILE A 396 22.19 -25.66 -36.29
C ILE A 396 21.26 -24.90 -35.34
N THR A 397 21.09 -25.38 -34.11
CA THR A 397 20.24 -24.71 -33.10
C THR A 397 20.82 -23.37 -32.66
N ILE A 398 22.15 -23.28 -32.51
CA ILE A 398 22.84 -22.04 -32.14
C ILE A 398 22.79 -21.02 -33.30
N GLU A 399 22.97 -21.46 -34.55
CA GLU A 399 22.87 -20.58 -35.71
C GLU A 399 21.46 -20.02 -35.90
N GLU A 400 20.42 -20.85 -35.69
CA GLU A 400 19.03 -20.39 -35.72
C GLU A 400 18.67 -19.46 -34.55
N MET A 401 19.24 -19.65 -33.36
CA MET A 401 19.12 -18.67 -32.27
C MET A 401 19.74 -17.33 -32.63
N ASN A 402 20.98 -17.33 -33.14
CA ASN A 402 21.69 -16.11 -33.54
C ASN A 402 21.04 -15.39 -34.73
N ARG A 403 20.33 -16.13 -35.58
CA ARG A 403 19.51 -15.55 -36.65
C ARG A 403 18.29 -14.83 -36.07
N LYS A 404 17.58 -15.44 -35.13
CA LYS A 404 16.42 -14.84 -34.47
C LYS A 404 16.78 -13.62 -33.62
N ASP A 405 17.92 -13.64 -32.93
CA ASP A 405 18.39 -12.47 -32.17
C ASP A 405 18.61 -11.27 -33.10
N ARG A 406 19.19 -11.47 -34.29
CA ARG A 406 19.34 -10.40 -35.30
C ARG A 406 17.99 -9.90 -35.84
N GLU A 407 17.00 -10.78 -36.01
CA GLU A 407 15.64 -10.37 -36.40
C GLU A 407 14.95 -9.57 -35.29
N ILE A 408 15.19 -9.89 -34.01
CA ILE A 408 14.65 -9.17 -32.85
C ILE A 408 15.32 -7.79 -32.70
N ASP A 409 16.63 -7.71 -32.88
CA ASP A 409 17.36 -6.43 -32.82
C ASP A 409 16.84 -5.47 -33.91
N GLY A 410 16.63 -5.96 -35.13
CA GLY A 410 16.05 -5.16 -36.22
C GLY A 410 14.60 -4.71 -35.94
N LEU A 411 13.80 -5.52 -35.25
CA LEU A 411 12.44 -5.13 -34.82
C LEU A 411 12.47 -4.09 -33.69
N ASN A 412 13.43 -4.16 -32.78
CA ASN A 412 13.60 -3.17 -31.71
C ASN A 412 14.02 -1.80 -32.28
N GLU A 413 14.92 -1.78 -33.26
CA GLU A 413 15.28 -0.53 -33.96
C GLU A 413 14.08 0.10 -34.66
N GLN A 414 13.24 -0.71 -35.32
CA GLN A 414 11.99 -0.23 -35.93
C GLN A 414 10.99 0.27 -34.88
N PHE A 415 10.93 -0.38 -33.71
CA PHE A 415 10.06 0.05 -32.62
C PHE A 415 10.52 1.39 -32.02
N GLU A 416 11.82 1.57 -31.80
CA GLU A 416 12.38 2.86 -31.34
C GLU A 416 12.13 3.99 -32.36
N GLU A 417 12.16 3.70 -33.66
CA GLU A 417 11.87 4.70 -34.68
C GLU A 417 10.38 5.07 -34.72
N VAL A 418 9.48 4.10 -34.53
CA VAL A 418 8.04 4.35 -34.40
C VAL A 418 7.73 5.14 -33.11
N GLU A 419 8.40 4.82 -32.01
CA GLU A 419 8.26 5.54 -30.74
C GLU A 419 8.73 7.00 -30.88
N LYS A 420 9.88 7.24 -31.52
CA LYS A 420 10.36 8.60 -31.82
C LYS A 420 9.39 9.38 -32.72
N ARG A 421 8.79 8.74 -33.72
CA ARG A 421 7.77 9.39 -34.58
C ARG A 421 6.48 9.67 -33.81
N ALA A 422 6.05 8.78 -32.93
CA ALA A 422 4.89 8.98 -32.07
C ALA A 422 5.12 10.13 -31.07
N GLU A 423 6.30 10.22 -30.46
CA GLU A 423 6.67 11.35 -29.60
C GLU A 423 6.73 12.68 -30.37
N ALA A 424 7.28 12.67 -31.59
CA ALA A 424 7.31 13.87 -32.43
C ALA A 424 5.90 14.34 -32.80
N ALA A 425 5.02 13.42 -33.20
CA ALA A 425 3.62 13.71 -33.48
C ALA A 425 2.86 14.20 -32.23
N ALA A 426 3.16 13.64 -31.05
CA ALA A 426 2.59 14.10 -29.79
C ALA A 426 3.05 15.52 -29.43
N ARG A 427 4.34 15.85 -29.62
CA ARG A 427 4.87 17.21 -29.44
C ARG A 427 4.23 18.21 -30.41
N GLU A 428 4.02 17.82 -31.66
CA GLU A 428 3.37 18.67 -32.66
C GLU A 428 1.88 18.88 -32.37
N ALA A 429 1.17 17.84 -31.93
CA ALA A 429 -0.22 17.94 -31.48
C ALA A 429 -0.37 18.83 -30.24
N GLU A 430 0.54 18.70 -29.27
CA GLU A 430 0.60 19.56 -28.08
C GLU A 430 0.84 21.04 -28.49
N ALA A 431 1.78 21.28 -29.39
CA ALA A 431 2.09 22.62 -29.90
C ALA A 431 0.89 23.25 -30.63
N CYS A 432 0.19 22.50 -31.48
CA CYS A 432 -1.06 22.95 -32.11
C CYS A 432 -2.15 23.25 -31.07
N ARG A 433 -2.26 22.44 -30.01
CA ARG A 433 -3.24 22.66 -28.94
C ARG A 433 -2.95 23.92 -28.12
N ILE A 434 -1.67 24.19 -27.86
CA ILE A 434 -1.21 25.42 -27.19
C ILE A 434 -1.50 26.62 -28.09
N ALA A 435 -1.20 26.56 -29.39
CA ALA A 435 -1.50 27.63 -30.33
C ALA A 435 -3.02 27.92 -30.41
N GLU A 436 -3.88 26.90 -30.43
CA GLU A 436 -5.34 27.09 -30.37
C GLU A 436 -5.80 27.66 -29.02
N GLN A 437 -5.14 27.33 -27.90
CA GLN A 437 -5.43 27.92 -26.60
C GLN A 437 -4.97 29.38 -26.52
N GLU A 438 -3.84 29.73 -27.13
CA GLU A 438 -3.35 31.12 -27.24
C GLU A 438 -4.29 31.97 -28.11
N GLU A 439 -4.78 31.44 -29.23
CA GLU A 439 -5.77 32.12 -30.08
C GLU A 439 -7.11 32.31 -29.36
N LYS A 440 -7.55 31.32 -28.56
CA LYS A 440 -8.75 31.44 -27.71
C LYS A 440 -8.56 32.41 -26.54
N LEU A 441 -7.36 32.48 -25.96
CA LEU A 441 -7.03 33.43 -24.90
C LEU A 441 -6.97 34.87 -25.43
N LEU A 442 -6.48 35.09 -26.65
CA LEU A 442 -6.48 36.40 -27.29
C LEU A 442 -7.91 36.95 -27.52
N ASN A 443 -8.89 36.06 -27.76
CA ASN A 443 -10.26 36.42 -28.09
C ASN A 443 -11.19 36.61 -26.86
N VAL A 444 -10.69 36.47 -25.62
CA VAL A 444 -11.51 36.45 -24.38
C VAL A 444 -11.22 37.61 -23.41
N TRP A 445 -10.33 38.56 -23.74
CA TRP A 445 -9.96 39.63 -22.81
C TRP A 445 -10.71 40.95 -23.07
N PRO A 446 -11.39 41.54 -22.06
CA PRO A 446 -12.09 42.82 -22.19
C PRO A 446 -11.13 44.02 -22.10
N GLU A 447 -11.45 45.09 -22.82
CA GLU A 447 -10.70 46.37 -22.97
C GLU A 447 -10.59 47.23 -21.68
N SER A 448 -10.27 46.65 -20.52
CA SER A 448 -10.21 47.40 -19.25
C SER A 448 -9.01 47.07 -18.36
N LEU A 449 -7.79 47.20 -18.89
CA LEU A 449 -6.56 47.33 -18.08
C LEU A 449 -5.49 48.11 -18.84
N GLY A 450 -5.72 49.42 -19.00
CA GLY A 450 -4.90 50.34 -19.80
C GLY A 450 -3.64 50.89 -19.14
N TYR A 451 -3.01 50.23 -18.15
CA TYR A 451 -1.82 50.79 -17.48
C TYR A 451 -0.59 49.89 -17.35
N ASP A 452 -0.60 48.64 -17.82
CA ASP A 452 0.58 47.75 -17.73
C ASP A 452 1.19 47.31 -19.07
N ILE A 453 0.60 47.74 -20.20
CA ILE A 453 1.07 47.33 -21.54
C ILE A 453 2.33 48.13 -21.95
N ALA A 454 2.45 49.39 -21.51
CA ALA A 454 3.62 50.22 -21.82
C ALA A 454 4.90 49.80 -21.08
N LEU A 455 4.77 49.19 -19.90
CA LEU A 455 5.90 48.64 -19.13
C LEU A 455 6.34 47.29 -19.70
N ALA A 456 5.38 46.43 -20.06
CA ALA A 456 5.65 45.16 -20.74
C ALA A 456 6.32 45.34 -22.11
N MET A 457 5.90 46.33 -22.91
CA MET A 457 6.54 46.63 -24.21
C MET A 457 7.95 47.22 -24.06
N LYS A 458 8.22 48.00 -23.00
CA LYS A 458 9.58 48.49 -22.69
C LYS A 458 10.52 47.39 -22.20
N ILE A 459 10.01 46.40 -21.46
CA ILE A 459 10.79 45.23 -21.04
C ILE A 459 11.09 44.32 -22.25
N GLY A 460 10.14 44.20 -23.19
CA GLY A 460 10.33 43.46 -24.45
C GLY A 460 11.43 44.05 -25.34
N GLN A 461 11.51 45.38 -25.47
CA GLN A 461 12.56 46.04 -26.28
C GLN A 461 13.97 45.95 -25.67
N CYS A 462 14.10 45.73 -24.36
CA CYS A 462 15.40 45.51 -23.72
C CYS A 462 15.92 44.06 -23.86
N MET A 463 15.07 43.10 -24.23
CA MET A 463 15.44 41.68 -24.31
C MET A 463 16.05 41.24 -25.65
N GLU A 464 16.06 42.09 -26.69
CA GLU A 464 16.70 41.78 -27.97
C GLU A 464 18.24 41.93 -27.97
N MET A 465 18.84 42.41 -26.87
CA MET A 465 20.29 42.67 -26.80
C MET A 465 21.11 41.65 -25.99
N VAL A 466 20.52 40.57 -25.45
CA VAL A 466 21.27 39.60 -24.62
C VAL A 466 21.19 38.20 -25.24
N GLY A 467 22.37 37.69 -25.62
CA GLY A 467 22.56 36.50 -26.45
C GLY A 467 21.82 35.23 -26.01
N SER A 468 21.59 34.36 -26.99
CA SER A 468 20.68 33.21 -26.99
C SER A 468 20.85 32.21 -25.83
N GLU A 469 22.03 32.13 -25.22
CA GLU A 469 22.30 31.19 -24.13
C GLU A 469 21.61 31.59 -22.80
N PHE A 470 21.42 32.89 -22.56
CA PHE A 470 20.70 33.38 -21.38
C PHE A 470 19.18 33.24 -21.55
N VAL A 471 18.68 33.48 -22.77
CA VAL A 471 17.26 33.27 -23.13
C VAL A 471 16.90 31.78 -23.06
N GLN A 472 17.82 30.87 -23.41
CA GLN A 472 17.59 29.43 -23.32
C GLN A 472 17.64 28.91 -21.88
N LYS A 473 18.52 29.45 -21.03
CA LYS A 473 18.51 29.18 -19.58
C LYS A 473 17.30 29.78 -18.86
N MET A 474 16.84 30.97 -19.26
CA MET A 474 15.65 31.59 -18.67
C MET A 474 14.36 30.95 -19.20
N ARG A 475 14.31 30.48 -20.46
CA ARG A 475 13.23 29.62 -20.95
C ARG A 475 13.21 28.26 -20.24
N LEU A 476 14.37 27.66 -19.95
CA LEU A 476 14.41 26.49 -19.05
C LEU A 476 13.95 26.85 -17.63
N TRP A 477 14.28 28.04 -17.12
CA TRP A 477 13.86 28.46 -15.78
C TRP A 477 12.38 28.83 -15.70
N VAL A 478 11.76 29.34 -16.76
CA VAL A 478 10.31 29.59 -16.84
C VAL A 478 9.56 28.28 -17.11
N CYS A 479 10.06 27.41 -17.99
CA CYS A 479 9.45 26.10 -18.25
C CYS A 479 9.63 25.07 -17.13
N PHE A 480 10.67 25.18 -16.28
CA PHE A 480 10.82 24.32 -15.08
C PHE A 480 10.41 25.02 -13.77
N GLY A 481 10.51 26.34 -13.69
CA GLY A 481 10.20 27.11 -12.47
C GLY A 481 8.71 27.37 -12.26
N GLU A 482 7.90 27.36 -13.31
CA GLU A 482 6.43 27.41 -13.17
C GLU A 482 5.77 26.02 -13.10
N VAL A 483 6.49 24.94 -13.42
CA VAL A 483 6.01 23.55 -13.21
C VAL A 483 6.28 23.06 -11.77
N VAL A 484 6.99 23.85 -10.96
CA VAL A 484 7.06 23.66 -9.49
C VAL A 484 6.58 24.91 -8.74
N LYS A 485 5.51 25.53 -9.24
CA LYS A 485 4.42 25.87 -8.33
C LYS A 485 3.38 24.79 -8.52
N LYS A 486 3.53 23.70 -7.75
CA LYS A 486 2.34 23.03 -7.21
C LYS A 486 1.49 24.19 -6.71
N SER A 487 0.41 24.53 -7.43
CA SER A 487 -0.60 25.42 -6.88
C SER A 487 -0.79 24.93 -5.46
N GLU A 488 -0.52 25.79 -4.49
CA GLU A 488 -0.82 25.50 -3.10
C GLU A 488 -2.34 25.37 -3.08
N VAL A 489 -2.82 24.19 -3.44
CA VAL A 489 -4.24 23.86 -3.49
C VAL A 489 -4.67 24.04 -2.05
N ASP A 490 -5.74 24.80 -1.84
CA ASP A 490 -6.45 24.89 -0.57
C ASP A 490 -6.97 23.49 -0.16
N ASP A 491 -6.06 22.55 0.14
CA ASP A 491 -6.32 21.16 0.51
C ASP A 491 -6.94 21.04 1.92
N ASN A 492 -7.15 22.18 2.58
CA ASN A 492 -7.56 22.27 3.97
C ASN A 492 -8.98 22.84 4.15
N ILE A 493 -9.76 23.01 3.08
CA ILE A 493 -11.15 23.46 3.21
C ILE A 493 -12.07 22.26 3.43
N ILE A 494 -12.83 22.31 4.52
CA ILE A 494 -13.81 21.30 4.89
C ILE A 494 -15.21 21.91 5.04
N ALA A 495 -16.21 21.05 5.09
CA ALA A 495 -17.54 21.38 5.58
C ALA A 495 -17.95 20.40 6.68
N LEU A 496 -18.73 20.85 7.65
CA LEU A 496 -19.20 20.03 8.77
C LEU A 496 -20.72 19.88 8.69
N ARG A 497 -21.21 18.65 8.50
CA ARG A 497 -22.66 18.34 8.54
C ARG A 497 -23.04 17.88 9.94
N ASN A 498 -24.00 18.53 10.59
CA ASN A 498 -24.55 18.02 11.84
C ASN A 498 -25.51 16.85 11.56
N LEU A 499 -25.39 15.75 12.32
CA LEU A 499 -26.22 14.56 12.10
C LEU A 499 -27.64 14.68 12.67
N GLY A 500 -27.89 15.64 13.56
CA GLY A 500 -29.21 15.84 14.18
C GLY A 500 -30.25 16.43 13.25
N ASN A 501 -29.85 17.35 12.36
CA ASN A 501 -30.73 17.93 11.35
C ASN A 501 -30.27 17.71 9.90
N ASN A 502 -29.16 16.98 9.69
CA ASN A 502 -28.54 16.70 8.40
C ASN A 502 -28.12 17.94 7.57
N ASN A 503 -28.06 19.12 8.19
CA ASN A 503 -27.59 20.36 7.57
C ASN A 503 -26.10 20.59 7.81
N PHE A 504 -25.46 21.31 6.89
CA PHE A 504 -24.12 21.83 7.04
C PHE A 504 -24.09 23.08 7.93
N CYS A 505 -23.05 23.13 8.75
CA CYS A 505 -22.71 24.28 9.57
C CYS A 505 -22.18 25.40 8.68
N LYS A 506 -22.66 26.62 8.92
CA LYS A 506 -22.20 27.83 8.24
C LYS A 506 -22.06 28.99 9.20
N ARG A 507 -21.28 29.99 8.81
CA ARG A 507 -21.35 31.32 9.41
C ARG A 507 -22.70 31.96 9.10
N LEU A 508 -23.36 32.47 10.13
CA LEU A 508 -24.68 33.11 10.01
C LEU A 508 -24.76 34.37 10.89
N THR A 509 -25.38 35.41 10.34
CA THR A 509 -25.76 36.64 11.07
C THR A 509 -27.27 36.77 11.00
N THR A 510 -27.95 36.56 12.12
CA THR A 510 -29.42 36.67 12.26
C THR A 510 -29.78 36.73 13.74
N GLU A 511 -31.03 37.07 14.08
CA GLU A 511 -31.57 37.03 15.46
C GLU A 511 -30.73 37.82 16.49
N GLY A 512 -30.04 38.89 16.05
CA GLY A 512 -29.14 39.68 16.88
C GLY A 512 -27.74 39.07 17.10
N LYS A 513 -27.44 37.91 16.49
CA LYS A 513 -26.14 37.22 16.56
C LYS A 513 -25.37 37.53 15.29
N THR A 514 -24.09 37.85 15.42
CA THR A 514 -23.23 38.23 14.29
C THR A 514 -22.20 37.15 14.02
N SER A 515 -22.17 36.60 12.81
CA SER A 515 -21.16 35.63 12.36
C SER A 515 -20.95 34.45 13.31
N CYS A 516 -22.03 33.88 13.85
CA CYS A 516 -21.98 32.69 14.69
C CYS A 516 -22.13 31.41 13.85
N LEU A 517 -21.65 30.28 14.37
CA LEU A 517 -21.77 28.98 13.72
C LEU A 517 -23.19 28.41 13.86
N ASN A 518 -23.80 28.00 12.74
CA ASN A 518 -25.17 27.51 12.69
C ASN A 518 -25.36 26.39 11.65
N ALA A 519 -26.05 25.30 11.99
CA ALA A 519 -26.38 24.19 11.09
C ALA A 519 -27.64 24.48 10.26
N ALA A 520 -27.54 25.36 9.27
CA ALA A 520 -28.71 25.94 8.57
C ALA A 520 -28.93 25.46 7.12
N VAL A 521 -27.90 24.97 6.41
CA VAL A 521 -27.97 24.79 4.95
C VAL A 521 -27.85 23.33 4.52
N ARG A 522 -28.64 22.90 3.53
CA ARG A 522 -28.62 21.52 3.01
C ARG A 522 -27.46 21.24 2.05
N THR A 523 -26.89 22.29 1.47
CA THR A 523 -25.76 22.22 0.52
C THR A 523 -24.60 23.09 1.01
N ILE A 524 -23.39 22.82 0.52
CA ILE A 524 -22.17 23.49 0.97
C ILE A 524 -22.07 24.87 0.31
N THR A 525 -22.65 25.88 0.97
CA THR A 525 -22.54 27.30 0.60
C THR A 525 -21.15 27.87 0.90
N LYS A 526 -20.80 29.05 0.37
CA LYS A 526 -19.52 29.72 0.65
C LYS A 526 -19.27 29.88 2.16
N GLU A 527 -20.29 30.25 2.92
CA GLU A 527 -20.18 30.45 4.38
C GLU A 527 -20.11 29.13 5.17
N ALA A 528 -20.33 27.98 4.51
CA ALA A 528 -20.20 26.64 5.10
C ALA A 528 -18.80 26.05 4.88
N ARG A 529 -17.94 26.75 4.13
CA ARG A 529 -16.55 26.36 3.90
C ARG A 529 -15.71 26.83 5.08
N LEU A 530 -15.05 25.88 5.74
CA LEU A 530 -14.18 26.11 6.88
C LEU A 530 -12.77 25.73 6.50
N GLN A 531 -11.85 26.68 6.48
CA GLN A 531 -10.43 26.37 6.41
C GLN A 531 -10.00 25.77 7.75
N LEU A 532 -9.28 24.66 7.69
CA LEU A 532 -8.78 23.90 8.82
C LEU A 532 -7.30 24.16 9.03
N ASP A 533 -6.93 24.65 10.22
CA ASP A 533 -5.53 24.84 10.62
C ASP A 533 -5.25 24.02 11.89
N GLU A 534 -4.07 23.39 11.98
CA GLU A 534 -3.66 22.63 13.17
C GLU A 534 -3.14 23.59 14.25
N THR A 535 -3.59 23.44 15.50
CA THR A 535 -3.14 24.29 16.62
C THR A 535 -1.88 23.74 17.31
N VAL A 536 -0.94 23.25 16.50
CA VAL A 536 0.34 22.66 16.92
C VAL A 536 1.50 23.53 16.41
N LEU A 537 2.35 24.01 17.32
CA LEU A 537 3.53 24.82 17.00
C LEU A 537 4.72 23.98 16.54
N SER A 538 4.96 22.85 17.20
CA SER A 538 6.06 21.96 16.86
C SER A 538 5.76 20.53 17.27
N ARG A 539 6.35 19.59 16.52
CA ARG A 539 6.19 18.15 16.72
C ARG A 539 7.56 17.47 16.83
N LYS A 540 7.70 16.61 17.83
CA LYS A 540 8.86 15.71 17.98
C LYS A 540 8.39 14.27 17.88
N ILE A 541 9.08 13.48 17.07
CA ILE A 541 8.83 12.04 16.90
C ILE A 541 10.07 11.30 17.41
N TYR A 542 9.85 10.36 18.33
CA TYR A 542 10.91 9.53 18.92
C TYR A 542 10.34 8.18 19.36
N ASN A 543 11.17 7.29 19.93
CA ASN A 543 10.79 5.92 20.27
C ASN A 543 10.16 5.19 19.07
N VAL A 544 10.81 5.30 17.90
CA VAL A 544 10.34 4.65 16.68
C VAL A 544 10.67 3.17 16.75
N ASP A 545 9.65 2.31 16.64
CA ASP A 545 9.79 0.86 16.63
C ASP A 545 9.35 0.29 15.28
N PHE A 546 10.31 -0.27 14.53
CA PHE A 546 10.08 -0.82 13.20
C PHE A 546 9.60 -2.27 13.26
N ARG A 547 8.45 -2.54 12.65
CA ARG A 547 7.88 -3.88 12.56
C ARG A 547 8.47 -4.65 11.39
N LEU A 548 9.69 -5.15 11.57
CA LEU A 548 10.44 -5.83 10.51
C LEU A 548 9.76 -7.11 9.99
N MET A 549 8.95 -7.79 10.82
CA MET A 549 8.16 -8.97 10.39
C MET A 549 7.03 -8.60 9.40
N ASP A 550 6.49 -7.39 9.54
CA ASP A 550 5.44 -6.85 8.66
C ASP A 550 6.01 -6.22 7.39
N ALA A 551 7.33 -6.10 7.28
CA ALA A 551 7.93 -5.39 6.18
C ALA A 551 7.82 -6.14 4.84
N ARG A 552 7.74 -5.37 3.76
CA ARG A 552 7.61 -5.86 2.39
C ARG A 552 8.80 -5.40 1.56
N ILE A 553 9.40 -6.31 0.77
CA ILE A 553 10.43 -5.98 -0.23
C ILE A 553 9.89 -6.30 -1.62
N TYR A 554 9.91 -5.34 -2.53
CA TYR A 554 9.29 -5.43 -3.85
C TYR A 554 10.07 -4.64 -4.90
N ASN A 555 9.60 -4.65 -6.15
CA ASN A 555 10.22 -3.93 -7.28
C ASN A 555 11.72 -4.27 -7.47
N LYS A 556 12.07 -5.54 -7.31
CA LYS A 556 13.45 -6.02 -7.46
C LYS A 556 13.86 -5.97 -8.93
N SER A 557 14.94 -5.26 -9.23
CA SER A 557 15.51 -5.15 -10.58
C SER A 557 17.02 -5.35 -10.53
N PHE A 558 17.55 -6.16 -11.46
CA PHE A 558 18.99 -6.37 -11.59
C PHE A 558 19.61 -5.23 -12.37
N LEU A 559 20.68 -4.65 -11.86
CA LEU A 559 21.40 -3.51 -12.44
C LEU A 559 22.87 -3.85 -12.66
N THR A 560 23.42 -3.37 -13.77
CA THR A 560 24.87 -3.28 -13.97
C THR A 560 25.33 -1.90 -13.51
N MET A 561 26.04 -1.85 -12.39
CA MET A 561 26.45 -0.61 -11.71
C MET A 561 27.68 0.03 -12.36
N ALA A 562 28.63 -0.81 -12.78
CA ALA A 562 29.85 -0.37 -13.47
C ALA A 562 30.42 -1.51 -14.31
N ASN A 563 31.12 -1.13 -15.38
CA ASN A 563 31.90 -2.05 -16.21
C ASN A 563 33.36 -1.60 -16.22
N GLY A 564 34.26 -2.57 -16.29
CA GLY A 564 35.68 -2.33 -16.55
C GLY A 564 36.23 -3.44 -17.42
N ASP A 565 37.30 -3.15 -18.15
CA ASP A 565 37.97 -4.14 -18.97
C ASP A 565 39.49 -4.05 -18.85
N SER A 566 40.14 -5.18 -19.06
CA SER A 566 41.59 -5.30 -19.08
C SER A 566 42.02 -6.31 -20.15
N ILE A 567 43.14 -6.05 -20.80
CA ILE A 567 43.65 -6.86 -21.90
C ILE A 567 45.08 -7.27 -21.57
N ASN A 568 45.36 -8.56 -21.61
CA ASN A 568 46.70 -9.10 -21.50
C ASN A 568 47.19 -9.59 -22.88
N ARG A 569 48.10 -8.82 -23.48
CA ARG A 569 48.75 -9.16 -24.76
C ARG A 569 50.09 -9.88 -24.58
N THR A 570 50.44 -10.25 -23.35
CA THR A 570 51.67 -10.98 -23.06
C THR A 570 51.42 -12.49 -23.05
N HIS A 571 52.49 -13.27 -23.12
CA HIS A 571 52.45 -14.73 -23.03
C HIS A 571 52.42 -15.26 -21.59
N GLU A 572 52.43 -14.38 -20.59
CA GLU A 572 52.38 -14.71 -19.16
C GLU A 572 51.13 -14.12 -18.50
N PRO A 573 50.57 -14.75 -17.45
CA PRO A 573 49.44 -14.18 -16.71
C PRO A 573 49.83 -12.83 -16.06
N ASN A 574 48.92 -11.86 -16.07
CA ASN A 574 49.15 -10.55 -15.47
C ASN A 574 48.04 -10.19 -14.48
N THR A 575 48.39 -9.78 -13.27
CA THR A 575 47.43 -9.33 -12.24
C THR A 575 47.19 -7.83 -12.37
N VAL A 576 45.94 -7.43 -12.52
CA VAL A 576 45.53 -6.03 -12.74
C VAL A 576 44.47 -5.62 -11.72
N ASP A 577 44.61 -4.39 -11.22
CA ASP A 577 43.63 -3.72 -10.36
C ASP A 577 42.65 -2.94 -11.23
N ILE A 578 41.45 -3.49 -11.43
CA ILE A 578 40.38 -2.83 -12.20
C ILE A 578 39.63 -1.87 -11.25
N LYS A 579 39.73 -0.57 -11.53
CA LYS A 579 39.04 0.48 -10.78
C LYS A 579 37.64 0.70 -11.36
N LEU A 580 36.60 0.43 -10.57
CA LEU A 580 35.23 0.71 -10.92
C LEU A 580 34.72 1.90 -10.13
N SER A 581 33.88 2.72 -10.76
CA SER A 581 33.21 3.85 -10.12
C SER A 581 31.75 3.81 -10.50
N TYR A 582 30.86 3.88 -9.51
CA TYR A 582 29.43 3.92 -9.72
C TYR A 582 28.76 4.90 -8.76
N THR A 583 27.55 5.31 -9.14
CA THR A 583 26.73 6.19 -8.32
C THR A 583 25.67 5.38 -7.60
N GLU A 584 25.68 5.42 -6.28
CA GLU A 584 24.63 4.85 -5.45
C GLU A 584 23.59 5.92 -5.14
N THR A 585 22.32 5.57 -5.26
CA THR A 585 21.19 6.44 -4.90
C THR A 585 20.34 5.73 -3.87
N LYS A 586 20.11 6.39 -2.73
CA LYS A 586 19.20 5.94 -1.68
C LYS A 586 18.07 6.95 -1.53
N SER A 587 16.84 6.48 -1.58
CA SER A 587 15.65 7.31 -1.38
C SER A 587 14.87 6.82 -0.17
N THR A 588 14.43 7.75 0.66
CA THR A 588 13.69 7.46 1.90
C THR A 588 12.48 8.37 2.00
N THR A 589 11.34 7.82 2.35
CA THR A 589 10.09 8.56 2.57
C THR A 589 9.44 8.04 3.84
N TRP A 590 8.94 8.93 4.70
CA TRP A 590 8.16 8.51 5.86
C TRP A 590 6.71 8.95 5.69
N ASN A 591 5.80 8.04 5.95
CA ASN A 591 4.38 8.30 5.81
C ASN A 591 3.62 7.88 7.06
N ALA A 592 2.42 8.42 7.20
CA ALA A 592 1.47 8.09 8.25
C ALA A 592 0.17 7.79 7.53
N SER A 593 -0.47 6.68 7.88
CA SER A 593 -1.50 6.06 7.05
C SER A 593 -2.90 6.68 7.23
N VAL A 594 -3.11 7.47 8.28
CA VAL A 594 -4.46 7.81 8.79
C VAL A 594 -4.73 9.32 8.84
N SER A 595 -3.83 10.16 9.35
CA SER A 595 -4.12 11.58 9.64
C SER A 595 -3.87 12.56 8.48
N VAL A 596 -4.71 13.61 8.37
CA VAL A 596 -4.45 14.79 7.52
C VAL A 596 -3.23 15.53 8.06
N LYS A 597 -2.28 15.87 7.17
CA LYS A 597 -0.99 16.44 7.53
C LYS A 597 -0.95 17.93 7.21
N LEU A 598 -0.96 18.77 8.25
CA LEU A 598 -1.02 20.23 8.11
C LEU A 598 0.34 20.89 8.42
N GLY A 599 1.36 20.64 7.58
CA GLY A 599 2.58 21.46 7.50
C GLY A 599 3.41 21.68 8.79
N VAL A 600 3.13 20.99 9.89
CA VAL A 600 3.77 21.22 11.20
C VAL A 600 5.27 20.90 11.12
N LYS A 601 6.09 21.84 11.59
CA LYS A 601 7.54 21.63 11.72
C LYS A 601 7.82 20.43 12.63
N THR A 602 8.38 19.38 12.04
CA THR A 602 8.60 18.09 12.71
C THR A 602 10.10 17.78 12.82
N ILE A 603 10.51 17.23 13.96
CA ILE A 603 11.85 16.66 14.18
C ILE A 603 11.68 15.18 14.49
N ILE A 604 12.46 14.33 13.83
CA ILE A 604 12.45 12.88 14.06
C ILE A 604 13.80 12.40 14.62
N GLN A 605 13.72 11.53 15.62
CA GLN A 605 14.86 10.83 16.22
C GLN A 605 14.71 9.33 15.96
N THR A 606 15.45 8.79 14.98
CA THR A 606 15.41 7.36 14.63
C THR A 606 16.51 6.99 13.63
N GLY A 607 16.77 5.70 13.45
CA GLY A 607 17.56 5.16 12.33
C GLY A 607 16.70 4.95 11.08
N ALA A 608 17.32 4.72 9.93
CA ALA A 608 16.64 4.49 8.65
C ALA A 608 16.73 3.01 8.24
N PRO A 609 15.60 2.33 7.94
CA PRO A 609 15.62 1.00 7.37
C PRO A 609 16.26 0.95 5.97
N PHE A 610 17.02 -0.11 5.69
CA PHE A 610 17.61 -0.37 4.37
C PHE A 610 17.68 -1.87 4.09
N ILE A 611 17.75 -2.23 2.80
CA ILE A 611 17.84 -3.62 2.36
C ILE A 611 19.31 -4.05 2.30
N GLU A 612 19.64 -5.17 2.93
CA GLU A 612 20.95 -5.83 2.85
C GLU A 612 20.74 -7.35 2.92
N ASP A 613 21.43 -8.11 2.06
CA ASP A 613 21.28 -9.56 1.94
C ASP A 613 19.83 -10.07 1.80
N GLY A 614 18.97 -9.26 1.17
CA GLY A 614 17.54 -9.54 1.02
C GLY A 614 16.72 -9.45 2.31
N LYS A 615 17.30 -8.91 3.38
CA LYS A 615 16.66 -8.61 4.67
C LYS A 615 16.67 -7.10 4.92
N ILE A 616 15.92 -6.67 5.92
CA ILE A 616 15.86 -5.27 6.33
C ILE A 616 16.65 -5.08 7.61
N HIS A 617 17.56 -4.12 7.57
CA HIS A 617 18.36 -3.66 8.70
C HIS A 617 18.05 -2.19 8.97
N VAL A 618 18.28 -1.72 10.20
CA VAL A 618 18.05 -0.32 10.60
C VAL A 618 19.41 0.32 10.88
N SER A 619 19.65 1.52 10.35
CA SER A 619 20.89 2.26 10.58
C SER A 619 21.02 2.77 12.02
N ALA A 620 22.17 3.35 12.35
CA ALA A 620 22.33 4.14 13.58
C ALA A 620 21.31 5.30 13.62
N GLU A 621 20.93 5.69 14.84
CA GLU A 621 19.98 6.77 15.08
C GLU A 621 20.53 8.14 14.65
N ILE A 622 19.68 8.92 14.02
CA ILE A 622 19.94 10.31 13.64
C ILE A 622 18.82 11.22 14.14
N ASN A 623 19.17 12.47 14.39
CA ASN A 623 18.22 13.55 14.65
C ASN A 623 18.15 14.45 13.42
N ALA A 624 16.99 14.50 12.77
CA ALA A 624 16.82 15.28 11.54
C ALA A 624 15.50 16.05 11.53
N ALA A 625 15.52 17.23 10.90
CA ALA A 625 14.29 17.91 10.52
C ALA A 625 13.59 17.07 9.44
N TYR A 626 12.28 16.95 9.56
CA TYR A 626 11.51 16.04 8.73
C TYR A 626 10.16 16.64 8.35
N GLN A 627 9.70 16.33 7.14
CA GLN A 627 8.35 16.67 6.66
C GLN A 627 7.68 15.41 6.13
N TRP A 628 6.48 15.16 6.64
CA TRP A 628 5.73 13.97 6.30
C TRP A 628 5.43 13.86 4.79
N GLY A 629 5.71 12.70 4.21
CA GLY A 629 5.45 12.42 2.80
C GLY A 629 6.52 13.00 1.85
N GLU A 630 7.51 13.73 2.36
CA GLU A 630 8.66 14.16 1.56
C GLU A 630 9.59 12.98 1.31
N THR A 631 9.96 12.79 0.04
CA THR A 631 10.98 11.82 -0.36
C THR A 631 12.34 12.51 -0.40
N VAL A 632 13.22 12.13 0.51
CA VAL A 632 14.61 12.58 0.50
C VAL A 632 15.44 11.59 -0.28
N THR A 633 16.23 12.09 -1.24
CA THR A 633 17.17 11.27 -2.02
C THR A 633 18.60 11.70 -1.76
N SER A 634 19.45 10.74 -1.45
CA SER A 634 20.89 10.92 -1.28
C SER A 634 21.64 10.15 -2.37
N THR A 635 22.69 10.78 -2.89
CA THR A 635 23.50 10.22 -3.97
C THR A 635 24.95 10.26 -3.56
N SER A 636 25.65 9.13 -3.65
CA SER A 636 27.07 9.01 -3.34
C SER A 636 27.82 8.32 -4.48
N VAL A 637 29.03 8.79 -4.79
CA VAL A 637 29.90 8.13 -5.76
C VAL A 637 30.80 7.16 -4.99
N VAL A 638 30.67 5.87 -5.31
CA VAL A 638 31.45 4.80 -4.71
C VAL A 638 32.52 4.35 -5.70
N LYS A 639 33.76 4.21 -5.23
CA LYS A 639 34.89 3.70 -6.00
C LYS A 639 35.35 2.38 -5.39
N THR A 640 35.43 1.34 -6.20
CA THR A 640 35.92 0.02 -5.79
C THR A 640 37.09 -0.42 -6.66
N VAL A 641 37.93 -1.28 -6.10
CA VAL A 641 39.07 -1.87 -6.81
C VAL A 641 38.88 -3.38 -6.80
N TYR A 642 38.81 -3.98 -7.98
CA TYR A 642 38.69 -5.42 -8.16
C TYR A 642 40.00 -5.97 -8.72
N LYS A 643 40.65 -6.84 -7.94
CA LYS A 643 41.93 -7.46 -8.32
C LYS A 643 41.68 -8.76 -9.06
N ILE A 644 42.19 -8.89 -10.28
CA ILE A 644 42.04 -10.12 -11.08
C ILE A 644 43.30 -10.44 -11.90
N THR A 645 43.58 -11.73 -12.06
CA THR A 645 44.64 -12.22 -12.93
C THR A 645 44.07 -12.53 -14.32
N VAL A 646 44.59 -11.86 -15.34
CA VAL A 646 44.20 -12.01 -16.73
C VAL A 646 45.14 -13.00 -17.41
N ALA A 647 44.60 -14.07 -17.98
CA ALA A 647 45.40 -15.09 -18.66
C ALA A 647 46.15 -14.51 -19.87
N PRO A 648 47.22 -15.17 -20.34
CA PRO A 648 47.91 -14.79 -21.56
C PRO A 648 46.96 -14.62 -22.76
N MET A 649 47.27 -13.66 -23.63
CA MET A 649 46.56 -13.44 -24.89
C MET A 649 45.03 -13.44 -24.73
N SER A 650 44.53 -12.77 -23.70
CA SER A 650 43.10 -12.73 -23.36
C SER A 650 42.64 -11.33 -22.97
N ARG A 651 41.36 -11.04 -23.19
CA ARG A 651 40.64 -9.89 -22.65
C ARG A 651 39.71 -10.35 -21.54
N ILE A 652 39.63 -9.58 -20.47
CA ILE A 652 38.61 -9.76 -19.43
C ILE A 652 37.73 -8.53 -19.34
N ARG A 653 36.42 -8.75 -19.22
CA ARG A 653 35.42 -7.74 -18.88
C ARG A 653 34.89 -8.08 -17.49
N VAL A 654 34.90 -7.09 -16.60
CA VAL A 654 34.35 -7.17 -15.26
C VAL A 654 33.13 -6.28 -15.17
N SER A 655 32.02 -6.84 -14.70
CA SER A 655 30.76 -6.13 -14.47
C SER A 655 30.41 -6.22 -12.99
N LEU A 656 30.21 -5.06 -12.35
CA LEU A 656 29.65 -4.99 -11.01
C LEU A 656 28.13 -4.97 -11.13
N LEU A 657 27.49 -6.02 -10.62
CA LEU A 657 26.04 -6.18 -10.64
C LEU A 657 25.48 -5.90 -9.24
N ALA A 658 24.28 -5.36 -9.16
CA ALA A 658 23.53 -5.18 -7.93
C ALA A 658 22.03 -5.41 -8.17
N THR A 659 21.27 -5.56 -7.10
CA THR A 659 19.81 -5.54 -7.14
C THR A 659 19.32 -4.22 -6.55
N LYS A 660 18.52 -3.46 -7.30
CA LYS A 660 17.75 -2.35 -6.76
C LYS A 660 16.39 -2.86 -6.31
N GLY A 661 15.96 -2.48 -5.12
CA GLY A 661 14.64 -2.84 -4.60
C GLY A 661 14.05 -1.72 -3.76
N SER A 662 12.74 -1.84 -3.54
CA SER A 662 11.98 -1.00 -2.62
C SER A 662 11.60 -1.80 -1.40
N CYS A 663 11.57 -1.16 -0.23
CA CYS A 663 11.01 -1.74 0.98
C CYS A 663 9.98 -0.81 1.61
N ASP A 664 8.92 -1.40 2.17
CA ASP A 664 8.00 -0.72 3.07
C ASP A 664 8.06 -1.38 4.44
N VAL A 665 8.19 -0.56 5.48
CA VAL A 665 8.35 -1.01 6.88
C VAL A 665 7.35 -0.26 7.75
N PRO A 666 6.32 -0.93 8.28
CA PRO A 666 5.42 -0.32 9.26
C PRO A 666 6.17 0.00 10.55
N PHE A 667 5.81 1.08 11.22
CA PHE A 667 6.41 1.45 12.49
C PHE A 667 5.43 2.15 13.43
N SER A 668 5.67 1.96 14.72
CA SER A 668 5.03 2.72 15.80
C SER A 668 5.99 3.78 16.31
N TYR A 669 5.46 4.84 16.94
CA TYR A 669 6.27 5.96 17.42
C TYR A 669 5.56 6.74 18.53
N THR A 670 6.34 7.47 19.33
CA THR A 670 5.83 8.48 20.24
C THR A 670 5.87 9.85 19.56
N GLN A 671 4.71 10.52 19.52
CA GLN A 671 4.56 11.89 19.04
C GLN A 671 4.42 12.82 20.23
N HIS A 672 5.26 13.85 20.31
CA HIS A 672 5.18 14.90 21.32
C HIS A 672 4.95 16.26 20.64
N ASP A 673 3.76 16.79 20.87
CA ASP A 673 3.30 18.05 20.29
C ASP A 673 3.35 19.17 21.32
N THR A 674 3.80 20.34 20.88
CA THR A 674 3.66 21.60 21.62
C THR A 674 2.57 22.42 20.93
N LEU A 675 1.46 22.66 21.62
CA LEU A 675 0.32 23.39 21.09
C LEU A 675 0.55 24.91 21.10
N THR A 676 -0.29 25.67 20.38
CA THR A 676 -0.24 27.15 20.33
C THR A 676 -0.42 27.82 21.68
N ASN A 677 -1.12 27.19 22.62
CA ASN A 677 -1.28 27.65 24.00
C ASN A 677 -0.12 27.24 24.93
N GLY A 678 0.96 26.65 24.41
CA GLY A 678 2.12 26.19 25.18
C GLY A 678 1.93 24.84 25.89
N LYS A 679 0.76 24.19 25.79
CA LYS A 679 0.54 22.86 26.35
C LYS A 679 1.33 21.81 25.58
N HIS A 680 1.91 20.87 26.31
CA HIS A 680 2.57 19.69 25.75
C HIS A 680 1.64 18.47 25.81
N ILE A 681 1.54 17.73 24.71
CA ILE A 681 0.74 16.50 24.65
C ILE A 681 1.57 15.42 23.97
N THR A 682 1.49 14.21 24.52
CA THR A 682 2.18 13.04 23.98
C THR A 682 1.16 11.99 23.55
N TYR A 683 1.36 11.43 22.36
CA TYR A 683 0.56 10.35 21.78
C TYR A 683 1.46 9.16 21.46
N ASN A 684 0.92 7.95 21.59
CA ASN A 684 1.51 6.75 21.01
C ASN A 684 0.77 6.46 19.72
N MET A 685 1.52 6.43 18.62
CA MET A 685 1.02 6.29 17.26
C MET A 685 1.50 4.96 16.67
N ASP A 686 0.66 4.35 15.86
CA ASP A 686 0.89 3.02 15.28
C ASP A 686 0.36 2.95 13.85
N ASP A 687 0.69 4.00 13.09
CA ASP A 687 0.17 4.25 11.75
C ASP A 687 1.30 4.60 10.75
N GLY A 688 2.56 4.52 11.18
CA GLY A 688 3.74 4.89 10.42
C GLY A 688 4.09 3.86 9.36
N VAL A 689 4.52 4.33 8.18
CA VAL A 689 5.07 3.50 7.10
C VAL A 689 6.32 4.18 6.55
N TYR A 690 7.46 3.49 6.63
CA TYR A 690 8.71 3.92 6.02
C TYR A 690 8.85 3.26 4.64
N THR A 691 9.14 4.04 3.60
CA THR A 691 9.46 3.54 2.26
C THR A 691 10.93 3.85 1.95
N GLY A 692 11.71 2.81 1.70
CA GLY A 692 13.12 2.89 1.32
C GLY A 692 13.37 2.35 -0.08
N ILE A 693 14.32 2.93 -0.80
CA ILE A 693 14.85 2.41 -2.06
C ILE A 693 16.37 2.42 -1.99
N ASN A 694 17.00 1.26 -2.17
CA ASN A 694 18.45 1.15 -2.23
C ASN A 694 18.92 -0.02 -3.11
N CYS A 695 20.21 -0.04 -3.43
CA CYS A 695 20.87 -1.17 -4.08
C CYS A 695 21.45 -2.11 -3.01
N PHE A 696 21.41 -3.42 -3.27
CA PHE A 696 21.90 -4.49 -2.39
C PHE A 696 22.37 -5.70 -3.22
N ASN A 697 22.92 -6.73 -2.58
CA ASN A 697 23.44 -7.94 -3.24
C ASN A 697 24.47 -7.67 -4.35
N PHE A 698 25.47 -6.83 -4.05
CA PHE A 698 26.54 -6.51 -4.99
C PHE A 698 27.38 -7.75 -5.32
N LYS A 699 27.63 -8.02 -6.60
CA LYS A 699 28.45 -9.13 -7.08
C LYS A 699 29.29 -8.73 -8.29
N TYR A 700 30.47 -9.32 -8.43
CA TYR A 700 31.30 -9.18 -9.62
C TYR A 700 31.04 -10.35 -10.57
N GLU A 701 30.78 -10.06 -11.84
CA GLU A 701 30.77 -11.03 -12.94
C GLU A 701 31.97 -10.76 -13.85
N THR A 702 32.67 -11.83 -14.25
CA THR A 702 33.85 -11.74 -15.11
C THR A 702 33.62 -12.57 -16.37
N ARG A 703 33.88 -11.98 -17.54
CA ARG A 703 33.87 -12.70 -18.82
C ARG A 703 35.22 -12.59 -19.48
N GLN A 704 35.80 -13.72 -19.84
CA GLN A 704 37.10 -13.79 -20.50
C GLN A 704 36.94 -14.25 -21.94
N GLU A 705 37.62 -13.55 -22.83
CA GLU A 705 37.65 -13.81 -24.27
C GLU A 705 39.11 -13.98 -24.70
N LYS A 706 39.38 -14.95 -25.59
CA LYS A 706 40.71 -15.08 -26.20
C LYS A 706 40.89 -14.00 -27.27
N LEU A 707 42.10 -13.45 -27.35
CA LEU A 707 42.49 -12.44 -28.35
C LEU A 707 42.81 -13.06 -29.70
#